data_AF-A0A8T1V749-F1
#
_entry.id   AF-A0A8T1V749-F1
#
_cell.length_a   1.000
_cell.length_b   1.000
_cell.length_c   1.000
_cell.angle_alpha   90.00
_cell.angle_beta   90.00
_cell.angle_gamma   90.00
#
_symmetry.space_group_name_H-M   'P 1'
#
loop_
_entity.id
_entity.type
_entity.pdbx_description
1 polymer ?
#
loop_
_entity_poly.entity_id
_entity_poly.type
_entity_poly.pdbx_seq_one_letter_code
_entity_poly.pdbx_strand_id
1 'polypeptide(L)'
;MEPRPLLELDVQQAISSILQKPHWWIKSRDPEIRKRWMDEVEQQLLLKTFGHSLVNWRHGQEPLDCLEELLQEPDSLEKHTKLRVWLKGIITGFGMDAESDEEYSDAESVEDEETEKKDTAGLTEEERKSRALKQEVESQQSYPTVKWTLNQLLLHEKLSVVPVEQWTEETIGDTIARARGIEDPELVPRAAQFVLAVRRGVSAEDALLIPPGSDLLGVDRLVKLQMHCEKIHCELNAVQLYMTKVIMQIAEREGLNTDTDPNKVVLRSAGVDGVWISDNAVPEDVAAKFKSEVAVLESVPDDEKDWHPHSNERVLDLVHPSLFCCVFGQTLKASRALEPSSFSMPAEQMNRLMFTGSEVVKRPTGCSTDYQWIPTDFVVAEGGEPRREGDVAVRTLSYINNLHPEQHTDLYDSIGEILARFVPLFEHMLSDRAAGMLPSTFNVDMISHDSWRELPRRPRVPDVVELPPEEVTISLRGKTLQIIVKIAEIVLTPENPDYEGGAWHIEGTPAERIVGTGIYYFACENIQDSRLAFRAEVEEPPYQQSDDDGVAEIYGLFNEELLVQVLGSVESSTYRCVVFPNWLQHQVQPFTLEDLSKPGVRKFLAFFLVDPEHPVPSTSVVPPQQQKWIEPALESMIQQLRLVDVVGQNIQSMMPRGMSLLAAKQHRLQLMEERAAAHEDGDDTFGNSRYFSLCEH
;
A
#
# COMPACT_ATOMS: atom_id res chain seq x y z
N MET A 1 6.70 2.71 -12.61
CA MET A 1 6.39 4.15 -12.39
C MET A 1 7.67 4.87 -12.00
N GLU A 2 7.79 6.18 -12.16
CA GLU A 2 8.97 6.89 -11.63
C GLU A 2 9.04 6.74 -10.08
N PRO A 3 10.23 6.47 -9.51
CA PRO A 3 10.40 6.37 -8.07
C PRO A 3 10.19 7.74 -7.40
N ARG A 4 9.52 7.74 -6.24
CA ARG A 4 9.24 8.95 -5.46
C ARG A 4 10.09 9.00 -4.20
N PRO A 5 10.62 10.16 -3.79
CA PRO A 5 11.36 10.26 -2.55
C PRO A 5 10.49 9.89 -1.33
N LEU A 6 11.10 9.32 -0.30
CA LEU A 6 10.42 8.94 0.95
C LEU A 6 9.65 10.10 1.58
N LEU A 7 10.20 11.32 1.53
CA LEU A 7 9.51 12.52 2.01
C LEU A 7 8.19 12.75 1.27
N GLU A 8 8.16 12.59 -0.05
CA GLU A 8 6.93 12.72 -0.82
C GLU A 8 5.91 11.64 -0.42
N LEU A 9 6.36 10.38 -0.35
CA LEU A 9 5.50 9.25 0.03
C LEU A 9 4.92 9.44 1.44
N ASP A 10 5.71 9.89 2.40
CA ASP A 10 5.25 10.16 3.75
C ASP A 10 4.25 11.31 3.81
N VAL A 11 4.46 12.37 3.04
CA VAL A 11 3.51 13.48 2.89
C VAL A 11 2.21 12.99 2.25
N GLN A 12 2.27 12.16 1.21
CA GLN A 12 1.09 11.57 0.58
C GLN A 12 0.31 10.67 1.53
N GLN A 13 0.99 9.81 2.29
CA GLN A 13 0.36 8.97 3.29
C GLN A 13 -0.28 9.79 4.42
N ALA A 14 0.36 10.88 4.84
CA ALA A 14 -0.20 11.81 5.82
C ALA A 14 -1.47 12.50 5.29
N ILE A 15 -1.47 12.94 4.02
CA ILE A 15 -2.66 13.49 3.36
C ILE A 15 -3.77 12.41 3.28
N SER A 16 -3.43 11.21 2.84
CA SER A 16 -4.33 10.07 2.75
C SER A 16 -5.00 9.76 4.10
N SER A 17 -4.24 9.80 5.20
CA SER A 17 -4.76 9.59 6.55
C SER A 17 -5.84 10.60 6.96
N ILE A 18 -5.82 11.81 6.39
CA ILE A 18 -6.83 12.85 6.60
C ILE A 18 -8.02 12.63 5.67
N LEU A 19 -7.79 12.39 4.38
CA LEU A 19 -8.84 12.21 3.37
C LEU A 19 -9.77 11.00 3.65
N GLN A 20 -9.26 10.01 4.37
CA GLN A 20 -10.03 8.85 4.78
C GLN A 20 -10.92 9.11 6.00
N LYS A 21 -10.69 10.18 6.78
CA LYS A 21 -11.52 10.50 7.95
C LYS A 21 -12.93 10.94 7.52
N PRO A 22 -14.00 10.51 8.21
CA PRO A 22 -15.35 10.97 7.91
C PRO A 22 -15.48 12.49 8.03
N HIS A 23 -16.08 13.12 7.01
CA HIS A 23 -16.32 14.56 6.94
C HIS A 23 -15.06 15.42 7.13
N TRP A 24 -13.90 14.96 6.64
CA TRP A 24 -12.64 15.66 6.81
C TRP A 24 -12.66 17.09 6.28
N TRP A 25 -13.41 17.38 5.22
CA TRP A 25 -13.52 18.72 4.60
C TRP A 25 -14.24 19.74 5.47
N ILE A 26 -15.07 19.27 6.40
CA ILE A 26 -15.70 20.11 7.44
C ILE A 26 -14.71 20.29 8.59
N LYS A 27 -14.16 19.17 9.07
CA LYS A 27 -13.24 19.13 10.22
C LYS A 27 -11.92 19.89 9.97
N SER A 28 -11.42 19.89 8.74
CA SER A 28 -10.18 20.58 8.36
C SER A 28 -10.29 22.11 8.44
N ARG A 29 -11.51 22.65 8.43
CA ARG A 29 -11.78 24.09 8.58
C ARG A 29 -11.74 24.54 10.03
N ASP A 30 -12.00 23.64 10.98
CA ASP A 30 -11.84 23.89 12.41
C ASP A 30 -10.34 24.05 12.75
N PRO A 31 -9.92 25.19 13.31
CA PRO A 31 -8.51 25.46 13.58
C PRO A 31 -7.91 24.57 14.66
N GLU A 32 -8.69 24.14 15.66
CA GLU A 32 -8.21 23.28 16.74
C GLU A 32 -8.03 21.84 16.25
N ILE A 33 -9.00 21.33 15.49
CA ILE A 33 -8.89 20.00 14.87
C ILE A 33 -7.74 19.96 13.87
N ARG A 34 -7.63 20.98 13.01
CA ARG A 34 -6.54 21.07 12.04
C ARG A 34 -5.20 21.10 12.74
N LYS A 35 -5.03 21.90 13.80
CA LYS A 35 -3.80 21.94 14.57
C LYS A 35 -3.45 20.57 15.14
N ARG A 36 -4.40 19.88 15.78
CA ARG A 36 -4.19 18.53 16.31
C ARG A 36 -3.74 17.54 15.24
N TRP A 37 -4.39 17.55 14.07
CA TRP A 37 -3.97 16.69 12.96
C TRP A 37 -2.57 17.02 12.46
N MET A 38 -2.21 18.30 12.37
CA MET A 38 -0.86 18.71 11.97
C MET A 38 0.19 18.29 13.02
N ASP A 39 -0.12 18.38 14.31
CA ASP A 39 0.76 17.92 15.39
C ASP A 39 0.95 16.39 15.36
N GLU A 40 -0.12 15.63 15.10
CA GLU A 40 -0.07 14.17 14.92
C GLU A 40 0.78 13.77 13.70
N VAL A 41 0.57 14.45 12.57
CA VAL A 41 1.34 14.23 11.34
C VAL A 41 2.81 14.57 11.54
N GLU A 42 3.11 15.68 12.22
CA GLU A 42 4.48 16.11 12.51
C GLU A 42 5.23 15.04 13.30
N GLN A 43 4.60 14.50 14.35
CA GLN A 43 5.18 13.42 15.14
C GLN A 43 5.42 12.15 14.31
N GLN A 44 4.44 11.74 13.49
CA GLN A 44 4.58 10.55 12.66
C GLN A 44 5.66 10.70 11.59
N LEU A 45 5.74 11.86 10.94
CA LEU A 45 6.74 12.16 9.92
C LEU A 45 8.16 12.13 10.50
N LEU A 46 8.35 12.69 11.70
CA LEU A 46 9.63 12.62 12.42
C LEU A 46 10.03 11.16 12.72
N LEU A 47 9.10 10.36 13.26
CA LEU A 47 9.37 8.97 13.59
C LEU A 47 9.75 8.16 12.34
N LYS A 48 9.03 8.33 11.23
CA LYS A 48 9.34 7.64 9.98
C LYS A 48 10.65 8.10 9.35
N THR A 49 10.87 9.42 9.26
CA THR A 49 12.10 9.97 8.68
C THR A 49 13.32 9.52 9.47
N PHE A 50 13.29 9.59 10.81
CA PHE A 50 14.37 9.04 11.63
C PHE A 50 14.46 7.52 11.56
N GLY A 51 13.35 6.82 11.34
CA GLY A 51 13.33 5.36 11.13
C GLY A 51 14.17 4.94 9.93
N HIS A 52 13.97 5.59 8.78
CA HIS A 52 14.67 5.25 7.54
C HIS A 52 16.02 5.95 7.35
N SER A 53 16.29 7.03 8.09
CA SER A 53 17.56 7.75 7.95
C SER A 53 18.74 6.92 8.47
N LEU A 54 19.86 6.88 7.75
CA LEU A 54 21.06 6.09 8.08
C LEU A 54 20.83 4.57 8.18
N VAL A 55 19.79 4.02 7.56
CA VAL A 55 19.61 2.56 7.51
C VAL A 55 20.79 1.95 6.72
N ASN A 56 21.44 0.94 7.31
CA ASN A 56 22.64 0.29 6.76
C ASN A 56 23.86 1.20 6.56
N TRP A 57 23.89 2.40 7.16
CA TRP A 57 25.00 3.35 7.02
C TRP A 57 26.31 2.79 7.59
N ARG A 58 27.36 2.74 6.75
CA ARG A 58 28.64 2.11 7.11
C ARG A 58 29.77 3.09 7.42
N HIS A 59 29.60 4.36 7.07
CA HIS A 59 30.63 5.37 7.29
C HIS A 59 30.63 5.86 8.75
N GLY A 60 31.78 6.30 9.25
CA GLY A 60 31.90 6.79 10.63
C GLY A 60 32.00 5.67 11.68
N GLN A 61 32.22 4.41 11.25
CA GLN A 61 32.39 3.25 12.13
C GLN A 61 33.82 3.10 12.69
N GLU A 62 34.79 3.89 12.21
CA GLU A 62 36.19 3.84 12.64
C GLU A 62 36.37 3.89 14.17
N PRO A 63 35.58 4.67 14.94
CA PRO A 63 35.70 4.68 16.40
C PRO A 63 35.32 3.35 17.03
N LEU A 64 34.34 2.64 16.46
CA LEU A 64 33.92 1.32 16.94
C LEU A 64 34.98 0.27 16.58
N ASP A 65 35.60 0.38 15.40
CA ASP A 65 36.71 -0.49 15.00
C ASP A 65 37.92 -0.29 15.94
N CYS A 66 38.26 0.96 16.28
CA CYS A 66 39.27 1.26 17.28
C CYS A 66 38.94 0.66 18.66
N LEU A 67 37.66 0.64 19.06
CA LEU A 67 37.26 0.02 20.32
C LEU A 67 37.51 -1.49 20.29
N GLU A 68 37.15 -2.16 19.19
CA GLU A 68 37.38 -3.60 19.04
C GLU A 68 38.88 -3.94 19.14
N GLU A 69 39.75 -3.15 18.50
CA GLU A 69 41.20 -3.29 18.65
C GLU A 69 41.65 -3.13 20.11
N LEU A 70 41.12 -2.11 20.81
CA LEU A 70 41.41 -1.89 22.24
C LEU A 70 40.94 -3.05 23.13
N LEU A 71 39.81 -3.69 22.80
CA LEU A 71 39.29 -4.83 23.55
C LEU A 71 40.20 -6.06 23.44
N GLN A 72 40.95 -6.21 22.34
CA GLN A 72 41.93 -7.28 22.16
C GLN A 72 43.26 -7.07 22.90
N GLU A 73 43.54 -5.87 23.40
CA GLU A 73 44.75 -5.61 24.20
C GLU A 73 44.74 -6.45 25.50
N PRO A 74 45.91 -6.89 25.99
CA PRO A 74 46.00 -7.60 27.26
C PRO A 74 45.52 -6.72 28.41
N ASP A 75 44.85 -7.34 29.38
CA ASP A 75 44.32 -6.65 30.57
C ASP A 75 45.45 -5.90 31.31
N SER A 76 45.32 -4.57 31.36
CA SER A 76 46.34 -3.67 31.92
C SER A 76 45.73 -2.32 32.31
N LEU A 77 46.41 -1.61 33.21
CA LEU A 77 46.02 -0.25 33.60
C LEU A 77 46.07 0.73 32.40
N GLU A 78 46.96 0.47 31.44
CA GLU A 78 47.09 1.25 30.21
C GLU A 78 45.86 1.06 29.31
N LYS A 79 45.43 -0.20 29.07
CA LYS A 79 44.18 -0.52 28.37
C LYS A 79 42.98 0.21 28.99
N HIS A 80 42.80 0.09 30.31
CA HIS A 80 41.69 0.77 31.00
C HIS A 80 41.74 2.29 30.88
N THR A 81 42.94 2.87 30.80
CA THR A 81 43.10 4.31 30.57
C THR A 81 42.68 4.67 29.14
N LYS A 82 43.12 3.92 28.14
CA LYS A 82 42.71 4.11 26.74
C LYS A 82 41.19 3.95 26.56
N LEU A 83 40.57 2.95 27.19
CA LEU A 83 39.11 2.76 27.15
C LEU A 83 38.34 3.93 27.76
N ARG A 84 38.81 4.52 28.87
CA ARG A 84 38.17 5.72 29.45
C ARG A 84 38.34 6.95 28.56
N VAL A 85 39.49 7.09 27.90
CA VAL A 85 39.74 8.17 26.93
C VAL A 85 38.83 7.99 25.72
N TRP A 86 38.73 6.77 25.19
CA TRP A 86 37.83 6.42 24.09
C TRP A 86 36.38 6.72 24.44
N LEU A 87 35.91 6.28 25.63
CA LEU A 87 34.55 6.55 26.09
C LEU A 87 34.27 8.06 26.15
N LYS A 88 35.22 8.88 26.61
CA LYS A 88 35.06 10.35 26.55
C LYS A 88 35.10 10.90 25.12
N GLY A 89 35.89 10.26 24.25
CA GLY A 89 36.15 10.65 22.86
C GLY A 89 34.99 10.37 21.90
N ILE A 90 34.19 9.33 22.15
CA ILE A 90 33.13 8.89 21.22
C ILE A 90 32.07 9.98 20.96
N ILE A 91 31.84 10.87 21.93
CA ILE A 91 30.91 12.01 21.80
C ILE A 91 31.63 13.29 21.32
N THR A 92 32.95 13.39 21.43
CA THR A 92 33.67 14.66 21.20
C THR A 92 34.49 14.70 19.91
N GLY A 93 34.91 13.55 19.37
CA GLY A 93 35.84 13.47 18.24
C GLY A 93 35.29 12.95 16.91
N PHE A 94 34.04 12.45 16.87
CA PHE A 94 33.54 11.69 15.72
C PHE A 94 32.12 12.10 15.28
N GLY A 95 31.96 13.37 14.90
CA GLY A 95 30.84 13.79 14.05
C GLY A 95 31.17 13.58 12.57
N MET A 96 30.18 13.74 11.67
CA MET A 96 30.47 14.04 10.25
C MET A 96 31.33 15.32 10.09
N ASP A 97 31.52 16.04 11.19
CA ASP A 97 32.32 17.24 11.40
C ASP A 97 33.80 16.94 11.71
N ALA A 98 34.25 15.68 11.70
CA ALA A 98 35.67 15.39 11.88
C ALA A 98 36.44 16.15 10.79
N GLU A 99 37.25 17.11 11.22
CA GLU A 99 37.99 18.04 10.38
C GLU A 99 38.50 17.28 9.16
N SER A 100 38.08 17.71 7.97
CA SER A 100 38.60 17.17 6.72
C SER A 100 40.12 17.19 6.84
N ASP A 101 40.76 16.03 6.89
CA ASP A 101 42.21 15.94 6.86
C ASP A 101 42.68 16.79 5.66
N GLU A 102 43.40 17.88 5.94
CA GLU A 102 43.98 18.82 4.98
C GLU A 102 45.06 18.16 4.10
N GLU A 103 44.97 16.86 3.80
CA GLU A 103 46.04 16.12 3.12
C GLU A 103 45.80 15.88 1.63
N TYR A 104 44.65 16.31 1.07
CA TYR A 104 44.38 16.20 -0.37
C TYR A 104 43.57 17.36 -0.99
N SER A 105 43.87 18.62 -0.65
CA SER A 105 43.39 19.79 -1.42
C SER A 105 44.50 20.43 -2.26
N ASP A 106 45.22 19.62 -3.04
CA ASP A 106 46.13 20.13 -4.08
C ASP A 106 45.42 20.09 -5.44
N ALA A 107 44.49 21.03 -5.66
CA ALA A 107 44.26 21.69 -6.96
C ALA A 107 43.00 22.58 -6.94
N GLU A 108 43.22 23.87 -7.23
CA GLU A 108 42.27 24.85 -7.79
C GLU A 108 41.15 25.42 -6.90
N SER A 109 41.48 26.43 -6.07
CA SER A 109 40.54 27.53 -5.74
C SER A 109 41.25 28.79 -5.18
N VAL A 110 42.24 29.32 -5.92
CA VAL A 110 42.87 30.61 -5.58
C VAL A 110 41.92 31.82 -5.86
N GLU A 111 40.78 31.60 -6.51
CA GLU A 111 39.84 32.68 -6.86
C GLU A 111 38.74 32.95 -5.81
N ASP A 112 38.47 32.04 -4.86
CA ASP A 112 37.39 32.22 -3.87
C ASP A 112 37.82 32.99 -2.59
N GLU A 113 39.12 33.03 -2.28
CA GLU A 113 39.63 33.76 -1.10
C GLU A 113 39.50 35.29 -1.23
N GLU A 114 39.46 35.85 -2.45
CA GLU A 114 39.31 37.30 -2.64
C GLU A 114 37.85 37.78 -2.52
N THR A 115 36.88 36.89 -2.71
CA THR A 115 35.44 37.17 -2.51
C THR A 115 35.03 37.12 -1.05
N GLU A 116 35.52 36.17 -0.24
CA GLU A 116 35.20 36.09 1.20
C GLU A 116 35.77 37.25 2.01
N LYS A 117 36.94 37.79 1.62
CA LYS A 117 37.57 38.94 2.30
C LYS A 117 36.80 40.25 2.10
N LYS A 118 35.90 40.34 1.12
CA LYS A 118 35.04 41.53 0.92
C LYS A 118 33.71 41.45 1.70
N ASP A 119 33.18 40.26 1.94
CA ASP A 119 31.88 40.06 2.61
C ASP A 119 31.96 39.88 4.15
N THR A 120 33.16 39.93 4.74
CA THR A 120 33.41 39.77 6.19
C THR A 120 34.12 40.97 6.84
N ALA A 121 34.37 42.02 6.05
CA ALA A 121 35.00 43.27 6.50
C ALA A 121 34.02 44.11 7.34
N GLY A 122 33.93 43.79 8.63
CA GLY A 122 33.11 44.53 9.60
C GLY A 122 32.47 43.67 10.70
N LEU A 123 32.52 42.34 10.58
CA LEU A 123 31.95 41.41 11.56
C LEU A 123 32.86 41.25 12.79
N THR A 124 32.23 41.11 13.96
CA THR A 124 32.88 40.71 15.21
C THR A 124 33.36 39.25 15.13
N GLU A 125 34.25 38.85 16.04
CA GLU A 125 34.76 37.46 16.10
C GLU A 125 33.65 36.44 16.38
N GLU A 126 32.67 36.79 17.21
CA GLU A 126 31.48 35.97 17.47
C GLU A 126 30.60 35.83 16.23
N GLU A 127 30.41 36.92 15.46
CA GLU A 127 29.65 36.88 14.21
C GLU A 127 30.34 36.04 13.13
N ARG A 128 31.67 36.08 13.05
CA ARG A 128 32.44 35.18 12.16
C ARG A 128 32.27 33.72 12.56
N LYS A 129 32.40 33.42 13.85
CA LYS A 129 32.24 32.05 14.37
C LYS A 129 30.83 31.52 14.12
N SER A 130 29.79 32.32 14.40
CA SER A 130 28.41 31.96 14.12
C SER A 130 28.15 31.73 12.64
N ARG A 131 28.73 32.56 11.75
CA ARG A 131 28.63 32.38 10.30
C ARG A 131 29.31 31.09 9.82
N ALA A 132 30.48 30.76 10.36
CA ALA A 132 31.19 29.53 10.03
C ALA A 132 30.40 28.28 10.45
N LEU A 133 29.87 28.24 11.68
CA LEU A 133 28.99 27.16 12.13
C LEU A 133 27.74 27.03 11.26
N LYS A 134 27.18 28.16 10.81
CA LYS A 134 26.02 28.14 9.91
C LYS A 134 26.34 27.51 8.56
N GLN A 135 27.49 27.84 7.98
CA GLN A 135 27.92 27.30 6.69
C GLN A 135 28.15 25.79 6.78
N GLU A 136 28.74 25.31 7.87
CA GLU A 136 28.90 23.88 8.16
C GLU A 136 27.54 23.16 8.31
N VAL A 137 26.61 23.74 9.08
CA VAL A 137 25.26 23.18 9.22
C VAL A 137 24.50 23.18 7.89
N GLU A 138 24.76 24.14 7.00
CA GLU A 138 24.12 24.23 5.68
C GLU A 138 24.59 23.13 4.72
N SER A 139 25.86 22.69 4.78
CA SER A 139 26.37 21.60 3.95
C SER A 139 25.89 20.21 4.40
N GLN A 140 25.55 20.05 5.69
CA GLN A 140 25.17 18.77 6.26
C GLN A 140 23.66 18.46 6.26
N GLN A 141 23.32 17.17 6.23
CA GLN A 141 21.94 16.69 6.34
C GLN A 141 21.49 16.59 7.80
N SER A 142 20.42 17.32 8.16
CA SER A 142 20.02 17.48 9.58
C SER A 142 19.53 16.20 10.25
N TYR A 143 18.73 15.37 9.56
CA TYR A 143 18.20 14.13 10.14
C TYR A 143 19.31 13.12 10.45
N PRO A 144 20.21 12.79 9.48
CA PRO A 144 21.44 12.04 9.74
C PRO A 144 22.26 12.59 10.92
N THR A 145 22.61 13.88 10.92
CA THR A 145 23.46 14.47 11.97
C THR A 145 22.84 14.36 13.37
N VAL A 146 21.53 14.61 13.49
CA VAL A 146 20.80 14.49 14.77
C VAL A 146 20.73 13.02 15.21
N LYS A 147 20.34 12.11 14.31
CA LYS A 147 20.23 10.68 14.62
C LYS A 147 21.58 10.09 15.01
N TRP A 148 22.63 10.40 14.26
CA TRP A 148 23.99 9.96 14.55
C TRP A 148 24.48 10.45 15.91
N THR A 149 24.29 11.74 16.22
CA THR A 149 24.72 12.28 17.51
C THR A 149 24.00 11.61 18.68
N LEU A 150 22.70 11.34 18.55
CA LEU A 150 21.94 10.61 19.57
C LEU A 150 22.35 9.15 19.70
N ASN A 151 22.75 8.51 18.59
CA ASN A 151 23.31 7.15 18.62
C ASN A 151 24.59 7.11 19.47
N GLN A 152 25.49 8.08 19.28
CA GLN A 152 26.73 8.17 20.07
C GLN A 152 26.47 8.49 21.54
N LEU A 153 25.51 9.36 21.84
CA LEU A 153 25.11 9.66 23.22
C LEU A 153 24.50 8.44 23.91
N LEU A 154 23.65 7.69 23.21
CA LEU A 154 23.00 6.49 23.73
C LEU A 154 24.02 5.37 23.97
N LEU A 155 24.95 5.18 23.04
CA LEU A 155 26.07 4.27 23.20
C LEU A 155 26.90 4.62 24.43
N HIS A 156 27.29 5.88 24.59
CA HIS A 156 28.02 6.35 25.76
C HIS A 156 27.24 6.11 27.05
N GLU A 157 25.94 6.46 27.09
CA GLU A 157 25.07 6.25 28.25
C GLU A 157 25.07 4.78 28.68
N LYS A 158 24.82 3.85 27.74
CA LYS A 158 24.79 2.41 28.01
C LYS A 158 26.14 1.85 28.47
N LEU A 159 27.23 2.26 27.82
CA LEU A 159 28.58 1.82 28.17
C LEU A 159 29.04 2.39 29.53
N SER A 160 28.63 3.61 29.88
CA SER A 160 29.05 4.27 31.13
C SER A 160 28.56 3.57 32.40
N VAL A 161 27.52 2.73 32.30
CA VAL A 161 26.98 1.95 33.43
C VAL A 161 27.89 0.75 33.76
N VAL A 162 28.68 0.27 32.79
CA VAL A 162 29.59 -0.86 32.95
C VAL A 162 31.00 -0.34 33.22
N PRO A 163 31.66 -0.72 34.32
CA PRO A 163 33.06 -0.35 34.55
C PRO A 163 33.95 -0.85 33.40
N VAL A 164 34.87 -0.02 32.92
CA VAL A 164 35.75 -0.34 31.77
C VAL A 164 36.59 -1.61 32.00
N GLU A 165 36.82 -1.99 33.26
CA GLU A 165 37.53 -3.21 33.65
C GLU A 165 36.74 -4.49 33.36
N GLN A 166 35.42 -4.37 33.12
CA GLN A 166 34.52 -5.47 32.83
C GLN A 166 34.14 -5.54 31.35
N TRP A 167 34.70 -4.65 30.52
CA TRP A 167 34.39 -4.61 29.09
C TRP A 167 35.04 -5.78 28.36
N THR A 168 34.19 -6.64 27.82
CA THR A 168 34.52 -7.78 26.96
C THR A 168 33.49 -7.85 25.83
N GLU A 169 33.77 -8.65 24.80
CA GLU A 169 32.81 -8.91 23.73
C GLU A 169 31.47 -9.43 24.27
N GLU A 170 31.49 -10.24 25.34
CA GLU A 170 30.28 -10.78 25.97
C GLU A 170 29.48 -9.71 26.75
N THR A 171 30.14 -8.72 27.37
CA THR A 171 29.46 -7.75 28.23
C THR A 171 28.93 -6.54 27.48
N ILE A 172 29.62 -6.08 26.44
CA ILE A 172 29.24 -4.87 25.68
C ILE A 172 29.02 -5.10 24.19
N GLY A 173 29.26 -6.31 23.66
CA GLY A 173 29.18 -6.61 22.24
C GLY A 173 27.80 -6.35 21.64
N ASP A 174 26.70 -6.71 22.32
CA ASP A 174 25.34 -6.41 21.84
C ASP A 174 25.09 -4.89 21.75
N THR A 175 25.62 -4.10 22.69
CA THR A 175 25.47 -2.64 22.68
C THR A 175 26.26 -2.03 21.51
N ILE A 176 27.48 -2.51 21.26
CA ILE A 176 28.30 -2.07 20.13
C ILE A 176 27.63 -2.46 18.81
N ALA A 177 27.15 -3.70 18.68
CA ALA A 177 26.49 -4.19 17.48
C ALA A 177 25.25 -3.35 17.13
N ARG A 178 24.40 -3.04 18.11
CA ARG A 178 23.24 -2.15 17.92
C ARG A 178 23.64 -0.74 17.52
N ALA A 179 24.68 -0.18 18.13
CA ALA A 179 25.16 1.16 17.78
C ALA A 179 25.78 1.18 16.37
N ARG A 180 26.48 0.11 15.97
CA ARG A 180 27.05 -0.06 14.62
C ARG A 180 25.96 -0.14 13.55
N GLY A 181 24.88 -0.89 13.83
CA GLY A 181 23.71 -0.97 12.94
C GLY A 181 22.78 0.25 13.00
N ILE A 182 22.94 1.12 14.01
CA ILE A 182 22.00 2.23 14.29
C ILE A 182 20.58 1.68 14.54
N GLU A 183 20.50 0.52 15.20
CA GLU A 183 19.27 -0.29 15.36
C GLU A 183 18.70 -0.22 16.79
N ASP A 184 19.18 0.71 17.61
CA ASP A 184 18.67 0.82 18.98
C ASP A 184 17.20 1.28 19.01
N PRO A 185 16.28 0.52 19.64
CA PRO A 185 14.85 0.84 19.63
C PRO A 185 14.52 2.16 20.33
N GLU A 186 15.38 2.67 21.21
CA GLU A 186 15.17 3.96 21.89
C GLU A 186 15.59 5.15 21.03
N LEU A 187 16.41 4.93 20.00
CA LEU A 187 17.05 6.00 19.22
C LEU A 187 16.03 6.86 18.46
N VAL A 188 15.16 6.23 17.68
CA VAL A 188 14.17 6.93 16.84
C VAL A 188 13.17 7.72 17.68
N PRO A 189 12.53 7.15 18.72
CA PRO A 189 11.67 7.91 19.62
C PRO A 189 12.40 9.07 20.31
N ARG A 190 13.64 8.87 20.76
CA ARG A 190 14.44 9.91 21.42
C ARG A 190 14.80 11.05 20.47
N ALA A 191 15.13 10.76 19.21
CA ALA A 191 15.39 11.77 18.19
C ALA A 191 14.17 12.62 17.86
N ALA A 192 13.01 11.98 17.67
CA ALA A 192 11.77 12.69 17.46
C ALA A 192 11.40 13.58 18.67
N GLN A 193 11.53 13.05 19.89
CA GLN A 193 11.26 13.81 21.13
C GLN A 193 12.21 14.99 21.30
N PHE A 194 13.49 14.83 20.99
CA PHE A 194 14.49 15.90 21.04
C PHE A 194 14.10 17.06 20.12
N VAL A 195 13.82 16.79 18.84
CA VAL A 195 13.41 17.81 17.87
C VAL A 195 12.12 18.52 18.30
N LEU A 196 11.13 17.77 18.82
CA LEU A 196 9.86 18.32 19.33
C LEU A 196 10.04 19.15 20.60
N ALA A 197 10.94 18.77 21.51
CA ALA A 197 11.24 19.54 22.71
C ALA A 197 11.87 20.89 22.35
N VAL A 198 12.85 20.89 21.44
CA VAL A 198 13.47 22.11 20.93
C VAL A 198 12.43 23.01 20.24
N ARG A 199 11.52 22.42 19.46
CA ARG A 199 10.41 23.15 18.83
C ARG A 199 9.48 23.84 19.83
N ARG A 200 9.34 23.28 21.03
CA ARG A 200 8.56 23.84 22.14
C ARG A 200 9.33 24.89 22.96
N GLY A 201 10.56 25.23 22.55
CA GLY A 201 11.39 26.25 23.19
C GLY A 201 12.30 25.73 24.30
N VAL A 202 12.46 24.40 24.43
CA VAL A 202 13.46 23.80 25.33
C VAL A 202 14.85 23.96 24.71
N SER A 203 15.87 24.26 25.51
CA SER A 203 17.25 24.34 25.00
C SER A 203 17.75 22.96 24.53
N ALA A 204 18.68 22.92 23.57
CA ALA A 204 19.26 21.65 23.13
C ALA A 204 19.93 20.86 24.27
N GLU A 205 20.58 21.55 25.22
CA GLU A 205 21.20 20.94 26.40
C GLU A 205 20.17 20.23 27.30
N ASP A 206 19.08 20.95 27.63
CA ASP A 206 18.00 20.42 28.47
C ASP A 206 17.24 19.28 27.76
N ALA A 207 17.02 19.41 26.44
CA ALA A 207 16.30 18.42 25.64
C ALA A 207 17.08 17.09 25.50
N LEU A 208 18.41 17.13 25.54
CA LEU A 208 19.27 15.93 25.52
C LEU A 208 19.45 15.28 26.89
N LEU A 209 18.92 15.91 27.95
CA LEU A 209 19.07 15.48 29.35
C LEU A 209 20.55 15.42 29.79
N ILE A 210 21.39 16.30 29.25
CA ILE A 210 22.81 16.39 29.61
C ILE A 210 22.93 17.09 30.97
N PRO A 211 23.69 16.55 31.94
CA PRO A 211 23.87 17.22 33.23
C PRO A 211 24.48 18.62 33.05
N PRO A 212 23.96 19.67 33.74
CA PRO A 212 24.47 21.02 33.59
C PRO A 212 25.97 21.11 33.92
N GLY A 213 26.76 21.70 33.01
CA GLY A 213 28.22 21.85 33.16
C GLY A 213 29.02 20.59 32.81
N SER A 214 28.40 19.63 32.12
CA SER A 214 29.07 18.46 31.57
C SER A 214 29.87 18.78 30.30
N ASP A 215 31.13 18.35 30.22
CA ASP A 215 31.98 18.47 29.02
C ASP A 215 31.65 17.41 27.94
N LEU A 216 30.48 16.75 28.01
CA LEU A 216 30.11 15.66 27.09
C LEU A 216 29.89 16.17 25.65
N LEU A 217 29.23 17.32 25.48
CA LEU A 217 29.09 18.01 24.19
C LEU A 217 29.66 19.42 24.30
N GLY A 218 30.55 19.78 23.36
CA GLY A 218 31.05 21.14 23.26
C GLY A 218 29.95 22.14 22.91
N VAL A 219 30.11 23.40 23.34
CA VAL A 219 29.17 24.50 23.08
C VAL A 219 28.85 24.64 21.59
N ASP A 220 29.86 24.54 20.74
CA ASP A 220 29.69 24.66 19.29
C ASP A 220 28.83 23.53 18.71
N ARG A 221 28.96 22.30 19.23
CA ARG A 221 28.15 21.15 18.80
C ARG A 221 26.69 21.28 19.26
N LEU A 222 26.44 21.81 20.46
CA LEU A 222 25.09 22.13 20.93
C LEU A 222 24.43 23.21 20.06
N VAL A 223 25.17 24.24 19.68
CA VAL A 223 24.71 25.28 18.74
C VAL A 223 24.40 24.68 17.37
N LYS A 224 25.26 23.81 16.82
CA LYS A 224 24.99 23.11 15.55
C LYS A 224 23.74 22.26 15.62
N LEU A 225 23.55 21.46 16.68
CA LEU A 225 22.33 20.66 16.87
C LEU A 225 21.06 21.50 16.94
N GLN A 226 21.13 22.67 17.60
CA GLN A 226 20.03 23.63 17.62
C GLN A 226 19.70 24.11 16.19
N MET A 227 20.70 24.46 15.39
CA MET A 227 20.52 24.91 14.00
C MET A 227 20.00 23.78 13.09
N HIS A 228 20.42 22.52 13.31
CA HIS A 228 19.84 21.37 12.62
C HIS A 228 18.36 21.18 12.96
N CYS A 229 17.98 21.35 14.23
CA CYS A 229 16.57 21.32 14.64
C CYS A 229 15.78 22.43 13.94
N GLU A 230 16.32 23.64 13.82
CA GLU A 230 15.68 24.75 13.11
C GLU A 230 15.49 24.46 11.62
N LYS A 231 16.47 23.83 10.95
CA LYS A 231 16.32 23.33 9.57
C LYS A 231 15.17 22.32 9.46
N ILE A 232 15.11 21.35 10.38
CA ILE A 232 14.01 20.36 10.43
C ILE A 232 12.67 21.07 10.65
N HIS A 233 12.60 22.04 11.55
CA HIS A 233 11.38 22.82 11.82
C HIS A 233 10.90 23.59 10.58
N CYS A 234 11.81 24.09 9.76
CA CYS A 234 11.48 24.72 8.48
C CYS A 234 10.88 23.72 7.49
N GLU A 235 11.46 22.52 7.36
CA GLU A 235 10.92 21.43 6.53
C GLU A 235 9.50 21.05 6.98
N LEU A 236 9.30 20.84 8.29
CA LEU A 236 7.99 20.51 8.87
C LEU A 236 6.94 21.60 8.59
N ASN A 237 7.31 22.88 8.69
CA ASN A 237 6.42 23.99 8.37
C ASN A 237 6.05 24.01 6.88
N ALA A 238 7.02 23.73 5.99
CA ALA A 238 6.79 23.64 4.56
C ALA A 238 5.85 22.48 4.23
N VAL A 239 6.03 21.30 4.86
CA VAL A 239 5.14 20.15 4.74
C VAL A 239 3.72 20.50 5.19
N GLN A 240 3.54 21.10 6.37
CA GLN A 240 2.20 21.48 6.87
C GLN A 240 1.49 22.44 5.90
N LEU A 241 2.22 23.41 5.34
CA LEU A 241 1.68 24.34 4.36
C LEU A 241 1.29 23.63 3.06
N TYR A 242 2.17 22.75 2.55
CA TYR A 242 1.93 21.95 1.35
C TYR A 242 0.67 21.08 1.51
N MET A 243 0.59 20.31 2.59
CA MET A 243 -0.56 19.45 2.88
C MET A 243 -1.84 20.25 3.00
N THR A 244 -1.82 21.39 3.70
CA THR A 244 -3.00 22.25 3.84
C THR A 244 -3.49 22.73 2.48
N LYS A 245 -2.58 23.15 1.59
CA LYS A 245 -2.93 23.56 0.22
C LYS A 245 -3.52 22.41 -0.59
N VAL A 246 -2.88 21.24 -0.60
CA VAL A 246 -3.35 20.05 -1.35
C VAL A 246 -4.76 19.65 -0.88
N ILE A 247 -4.96 19.53 0.43
CA ILE A 247 -6.24 19.14 1.04
C ILE A 247 -7.36 20.12 0.66
N MET A 248 -7.07 21.42 0.65
CA MET A 248 -8.06 22.44 0.25
C MET A 248 -8.37 22.40 -1.24
N GLN A 249 -7.37 22.17 -2.10
CA GLN A 249 -7.58 22.00 -3.55
C GLN A 249 -8.39 20.74 -3.86
N ILE A 250 -8.14 19.64 -3.17
CA ILE A 250 -8.95 18.41 -3.30
C ILE A 250 -10.39 18.69 -2.91
N ALA A 251 -10.62 19.38 -1.78
CA ALA A 251 -11.97 19.76 -1.34
C ALA A 251 -12.68 20.62 -2.39
N GLU A 252 -11.99 21.61 -2.96
CA GLU A 252 -12.54 22.48 -4.00
C GLU A 252 -12.87 21.70 -5.29
N ARG A 253 -11.93 20.87 -5.77
CA ARG A 253 -12.09 20.03 -6.96
C ARG A 253 -13.27 19.07 -6.82
N GLU A 254 -13.42 18.45 -5.67
CA GLU A 254 -14.51 17.50 -5.38
C GLU A 254 -15.82 18.19 -4.97
N GLY A 255 -15.85 19.54 -4.92
CA GLY A 255 -17.02 20.31 -4.54
C GLY A 255 -17.47 20.10 -3.09
N LEU A 256 -16.54 19.76 -2.20
CA LEU A 256 -16.78 19.49 -0.78
C LEU A 256 -16.66 20.76 0.06
N ASN A 257 -17.76 21.18 0.67
CA ASN A 257 -17.81 22.37 1.51
C ASN A 257 -18.64 22.12 2.79
N THR A 258 -18.77 23.15 3.64
CA THR A 258 -19.52 23.06 4.91
C THR A 258 -21.01 22.90 4.71
N ASP A 259 -21.52 23.27 3.54
CA ASP A 259 -22.93 23.22 3.18
C ASP A 259 -23.29 21.93 2.43
N THR A 260 -22.31 21.00 2.28
CA THR A 260 -22.58 19.67 1.73
C THR A 260 -23.61 18.97 2.61
N ASP A 261 -24.76 18.64 2.02
CA ASP A 261 -25.83 17.90 2.69
C ASP A 261 -25.26 16.61 3.31
N PRO A 262 -25.43 16.37 4.62
CA PRO A 262 -24.97 15.17 5.30
C PRO A 262 -25.46 13.86 4.65
N ASN A 263 -26.60 13.90 3.96
CA ASN A 263 -27.20 12.74 3.30
C ASN A 263 -26.76 12.57 1.84
N LYS A 264 -26.00 13.53 1.27
CA LYS A 264 -25.49 13.42 -0.09
C LYS A 264 -24.40 12.35 -0.15
N VAL A 265 -24.41 11.50 -1.19
CA VAL A 265 -23.31 10.56 -1.41
C VAL A 265 -22.04 11.34 -1.73
N VAL A 266 -20.96 10.96 -1.06
CA VAL A 266 -19.64 11.57 -1.27
C VAL A 266 -18.70 10.54 -1.86
N LEU A 267 -18.26 10.82 -3.08
CA LEU A 267 -17.16 10.11 -3.74
C LEU A 267 -15.91 10.98 -3.57
N ARG A 268 -14.82 10.40 -3.07
CA ARG A 268 -13.60 11.15 -2.77
C ARG A 268 -12.35 10.34 -3.00
N SER A 269 -11.25 11.02 -3.30
CA SER A 269 -9.94 10.37 -3.36
C SER A 269 -9.54 9.79 -2.01
N ALA A 270 -8.92 8.62 -2.03
CA ALA A 270 -8.34 8.00 -0.84
C ALA A 270 -6.97 8.59 -0.46
N GLY A 271 -6.39 9.44 -1.31
CA GLY A 271 -5.02 9.95 -1.16
C GLY A 271 -3.92 8.99 -1.62
N VAL A 272 -4.29 7.83 -2.17
CA VAL A 272 -3.42 6.98 -2.99
C VAL A 272 -3.84 7.18 -4.44
N ASP A 273 -2.87 7.37 -5.34
CA ASP A 273 -3.13 7.71 -6.74
C ASP A 273 -4.04 6.67 -7.43
N GLY A 274 -5.12 7.13 -8.06
CA GLY A 274 -6.12 6.29 -8.71
C GLY A 274 -7.08 5.55 -7.76
N VAL A 275 -6.95 5.71 -6.45
CA VAL A 275 -7.81 5.04 -5.45
C VAL A 275 -8.92 5.98 -4.97
N TRP A 276 -10.16 5.53 -5.09
CA TRP A 276 -11.37 6.28 -4.75
C TRP A 276 -12.22 5.55 -3.73
N ILE A 277 -12.85 6.30 -2.83
CA ILE A 277 -13.68 5.75 -1.75
C ILE A 277 -15.02 6.46 -1.61
N SER A 278 -15.96 5.76 -0.99
CA SER A 278 -17.20 6.33 -0.47
C SER A 278 -17.67 5.55 0.75
N ASP A 279 -18.12 6.23 1.81
CA ASP A 279 -18.65 5.57 3.02
C ASP A 279 -20.18 5.46 3.01
N ASN A 280 -20.85 6.12 2.06
CA ASN A 280 -22.31 6.23 2.01
C ASN A 280 -22.91 6.02 0.62
N ALA A 281 -22.13 5.47 -0.33
CA ALA A 281 -22.62 5.21 -1.69
C ALA A 281 -23.71 4.13 -1.75
N VAL A 282 -23.68 3.15 -0.84
CA VAL A 282 -24.70 2.10 -0.74
C VAL A 282 -25.74 2.51 0.31
N PRO A 283 -27.02 2.69 -0.06
CA PRO A 283 -28.08 2.99 0.89
C PRO A 283 -28.26 1.90 1.96
N GLU A 284 -28.67 2.29 3.17
CA GLU A 284 -28.83 1.37 4.30
C GLU A 284 -29.84 0.24 4.05
N ASP A 285 -30.92 0.52 3.32
CA ASP A 285 -31.94 -0.46 2.95
C ASP A 285 -31.40 -1.51 1.97
N VAL A 286 -30.64 -1.07 0.96
CA VAL A 286 -29.93 -1.97 0.03
C VAL A 286 -28.88 -2.80 0.79
N ALA A 287 -28.12 -2.17 1.69
CA ALA A 287 -27.11 -2.85 2.50
C ALA A 287 -27.72 -3.92 3.43
N ALA A 288 -28.83 -3.60 4.11
CA ALA A 288 -29.54 -4.53 4.98
C ALA A 288 -30.15 -5.69 4.19
N LYS A 289 -30.77 -5.40 3.04
CA LYS A 289 -31.29 -6.41 2.11
C LYS A 289 -30.19 -7.35 1.64
N PHE A 290 -29.09 -6.81 1.10
CA PHE A 290 -27.94 -7.57 0.64
C PHE A 290 -27.33 -8.45 1.74
N LYS A 291 -27.14 -7.91 2.95
CA LYS A 291 -26.61 -8.68 4.09
C LYS A 291 -27.51 -9.88 4.43
N SER A 292 -28.84 -9.71 4.38
CA SER A 292 -29.78 -10.80 4.65
C SER A 292 -29.77 -11.89 3.57
N GLU A 293 -29.56 -11.50 2.31
CA GLU A 293 -29.48 -12.42 1.18
C GLU A 293 -28.17 -13.22 1.18
N VAL A 294 -27.05 -12.58 1.52
CA VAL A 294 -25.76 -13.26 1.68
C VAL A 294 -25.78 -14.24 2.85
N ALA A 295 -26.49 -13.94 3.94
CA ALA A 295 -26.65 -14.86 5.07
C ALA A 295 -27.28 -16.22 4.66
N VAL A 296 -28.03 -16.28 3.56
CA VAL A 296 -28.55 -17.54 3.00
C VAL A 296 -27.42 -18.42 2.44
N LEU A 297 -26.37 -17.81 1.86
CA LEU A 297 -25.19 -18.51 1.37
C LEU A 297 -24.29 -19.01 2.51
N GLU A 298 -24.28 -18.29 3.64
CA GLU A 298 -23.54 -18.65 4.85
C GLU A 298 -24.18 -19.82 5.60
N SER A 299 -25.51 -19.94 5.53
CA SER A 299 -26.33 -20.87 6.30
C SER A 299 -26.36 -22.29 5.70
N VAL A 300 -25.20 -22.78 5.25
CA VAL A 300 -25.00 -24.17 4.78
C VAL A 300 -24.42 -25.04 5.90
N PRO A 301 -24.60 -26.38 5.86
CA PRO A 301 -23.92 -27.30 6.77
C PRO A 301 -22.40 -27.08 6.80
N ASP A 302 -21.76 -27.30 7.95
CA ASP A 302 -20.32 -27.03 8.11
C ASP A 302 -19.44 -27.83 7.13
N ASP A 303 -19.87 -29.04 6.74
CA ASP A 303 -19.20 -29.88 5.73
C ASP A 303 -19.41 -29.41 4.28
N GLU A 304 -20.38 -28.51 4.05
CA GLU A 304 -20.64 -27.87 2.77
C GLU A 304 -19.97 -26.49 2.63
N LYS A 305 -19.44 -25.92 3.73
CA LYS A 305 -18.70 -24.66 3.70
C LYS A 305 -17.46 -24.76 2.83
N ASP A 306 -17.30 -23.79 1.92
CA ASP A 306 -16.16 -23.73 1.02
C ASP A 306 -15.05 -22.85 1.61
N TRP A 307 -14.27 -23.42 2.53
CA TRP A 307 -13.10 -22.74 3.05
C TRP A 307 -12.03 -22.57 1.97
N HIS A 308 -11.49 -21.36 1.86
CA HIS A 308 -10.45 -21.04 0.91
C HIS A 308 -9.22 -21.93 1.17
N PRO A 309 -8.59 -22.52 0.14
CA PRO A 309 -7.42 -23.37 0.34
C PRO A 309 -6.31 -22.64 1.10
N HIS A 310 -5.62 -23.34 2.01
CA HIS A 310 -4.53 -22.82 2.83
C HIS A 310 -4.89 -21.68 3.81
N SER A 311 -6.17 -21.34 3.97
CA SER A 311 -6.62 -20.28 4.89
C SER A 311 -6.78 -20.71 6.35
N ASN A 312 -6.55 -21.98 6.69
CA ASN A 312 -6.81 -22.53 8.03
C ASN A 312 -8.24 -22.25 8.54
N GLU A 313 -9.24 -22.39 7.65
CA GLU A 313 -10.65 -22.12 7.96
C GLU A 313 -10.92 -20.68 8.44
N ARG A 314 -10.14 -19.71 7.94
CA ARG A 314 -10.34 -18.28 8.22
C ARG A 314 -11.07 -17.55 7.11
N VAL A 315 -10.93 -17.99 5.86
CA VAL A 315 -11.54 -17.32 4.69
C VAL A 315 -12.61 -18.22 4.10
N LEU A 316 -13.87 -17.80 4.15
CA LEU A 316 -15.00 -18.54 3.61
C LEU A 316 -15.40 -17.94 2.26
N ASP A 317 -15.32 -18.78 1.21
CA ASP A 317 -15.72 -18.44 -0.15
C ASP A 317 -17.23 -18.66 -0.31
N LEU A 318 -18.00 -17.57 -0.48
CA LEU A 318 -19.46 -17.66 -0.72
C LEU A 318 -19.77 -17.66 -2.22
N VAL A 319 -19.13 -16.75 -2.96
CA VAL A 319 -19.11 -16.71 -4.42
C VAL A 319 -17.66 -16.45 -4.82
N HIS A 320 -16.95 -17.47 -5.31
CA HIS A 320 -15.55 -17.31 -5.68
C HIS A 320 -15.28 -17.65 -7.15
N PRO A 321 -14.59 -16.78 -7.92
CA PRO A 321 -14.46 -16.96 -9.37
C PRO A 321 -13.53 -18.10 -9.80
N SER A 322 -12.69 -18.62 -8.90
CA SER A 322 -11.82 -19.77 -9.18
C SER A 322 -12.57 -21.11 -9.22
N LEU A 323 -13.72 -21.22 -8.55
CA LEU A 323 -14.53 -22.43 -8.59
C LEU A 323 -15.34 -22.44 -9.90
N PHE A 324 -15.39 -23.58 -10.59
CA PHE A 324 -16.01 -23.70 -11.92
C PHE A 324 -15.49 -22.63 -12.92
N CYS A 325 -14.21 -22.31 -12.86
CA CYS A 325 -13.55 -21.43 -13.82
C CYS A 325 -13.51 -22.05 -15.23
N CYS A 326 -13.20 -21.24 -16.24
CA CYS A 326 -12.97 -21.72 -17.60
C CYS A 326 -11.60 -22.42 -17.66
N VAL A 327 -11.57 -23.63 -18.20
CA VAL A 327 -10.36 -24.40 -18.51
C VAL A 327 -10.16 -24.35 -20.02
N PHE A 328 -9.12 -23.68 -20.49
CA PHE A 328 -8.90 -23.50 -21.92
C PHE A 328 -8.75 -24.85 -22.64
N GLY A 329 -9.43 -24.99 -23.79
CA GLY A 329 -9.46 -26.23 -24.56
C GLY A 329 -10.43 -27.29 -24.03
N GLN A 330 -11.05 -27.09 -22.86
CA GLN A 330 -12.03 -28.01 -22.28
C GLN A 330 -13.40 -27.36 -22.11
N THR A 331 -13.47 -26.17 -21.53
CA THR A 331 -14.73 -25.45 -21.32
C THR A 331 -15.40 -25.12 -22.65
N LEU A 332 -16.70 -25.43 -22.73
CA LEU A 332 -17.51 -25.17 -23.92
C LEU A 332 -18.10 -23.77 -23.89
N LYS A 333 -18.25 -23.19 -25.07
CA LYS A 333 -19.00 -21.97 -25.35
C LYS A 333 -19.98 -22.20 -26.50
N ALA A 334 -21.04 -21.41 -26.54
CA ALA A 334 -21.95 -21.37 -27.66
C ALA A 334 -21.24 -20.82 -28.91
N SER A 335 -21.49 -21.44 -30.07
CA SER A 335 -20.98 -20.95 -31.37
C SER A 335 -21.60 -19.63 -31.80
N ARG A 336 -22.81 -19.33 -31.31
CA ARG A 336 -23.50 -18.05 -31.51
C ARG A 336 -23.85 -17.46 -30.16
N ALA A 337 -23.36 -16.25 -29.88
CA ALA A 337 -23.76 -15.50 -28.71
C ALA A 337 -25.27 -15.24 -28.77
N LEU A 338 -25.96 -15.53 -27.66
CA LEU A 338 -27.29 -15.01 -27.43
C LEU A 338 -27.12 -13.54 -27.05
N GLU A 339 -27.89 -12.64 -27.66
CA GLU A 339 -27.92 -11.23 -27.28
C GLU A 339 -28.53 -11.12 -25.87
N PRO A 340 -27.73 -10.90 -24.81
CA PRO A 340 -28.19 -11.06 -23.43
C PRO A 340 -29.27 -10.03 -23.07
N SER A 341 -29.24 -8.87 -23.72
CA SER A 341 -30.25 -7.81 -23.57
C SER A 341 -31.66 -8.23 -24.02
N SER A 342 -31.79 -9.30 -24.79
CA SER A 342 -33.08 -9.83 -25.27
C SER A 342 -33.87 -10.58 -24.21
N PHE A 343 -33.24 -10.93 -23.08
CA PHE A 343 -33.86 -11.66 -21.98
C PHE A 343 -34.22 -10.72 -20.84
N SER A 344 -35.35 -11.02 -20.20
CA SER A 344 -35.84 -10.25 -19.06
C SER A 344 -35.04 -10.56 -17.79
N MET A 345 -34.68 -11.82 -17.60
CA MET A 345 -34.00 -12.33 -16.40
C MET A 345 -32.76 -13.16 -16.78
N PRO A 346 -31.67 -13.08 -16.00
CA PRO A 346 -30.49 -13.93 -16.17
C PRO A 346 -30.80 -15.44 -16.22
N ALA A 347 -31.78 -15.90 -15.42
CA ALA A 347 -32.24 -17.28 -15.42
C ALA A 347 -32.79 -17.73 -16.79
N GLU A 348 -33.55 -16.87 -17.47
CA GLU A 348 -34.10 -17.16 -18.79
C GLU A 348 -32.98 -17.35 -19.82
N GLN A 349 -32.00 -16.44 -19.80
CA GLN A 349 -30.81 -16.52 -20.64
C GLN A 349 -30.01 -17.80 -20.36
N MET A 350 -29.76 -18.11 -19.09
CA MET A 350 -29.01 -19.29 -18.65
C MET A 350 -29.66 -20.58 -19.17
N ASN A 351 -30.97 -20.72 -18.99
CA ASN A 351 -31.73 -21.89 -19.43
C ASN A 351 -31.70 -22.07 -20.96
N ARG A 352 -31.69 -20.97 -21.72
CA ARG A 352 -31.55 -21.01 -23.18
C ARG A 352 -30.14 -21.39 -23.63
N LEU A 353 -29.13 -21.01 -22.86
CA LEU A 353 -27.72 -21.26 -23.17
C LEU A 353 -27.27 -22.68 -22.77
N MET A 354 -27.87 -23.26 -21.73
CA MET A 354 -27.41 -24.46 -21.01
C MET A 354 -26.95 -25.64 -21.90
N PHE A 355 -27.64 -25.91 -23.01
CA PHE A 355 -27.35 -27.03 -23.91
C PHE A 355 -26.83 -26.61 -25.29
N THR A 356 -26.31 -25.38 -25.41
CA THR A 356 -25.86 -24.80 -26.68
C THR A 356 -24.34 -24.82 -26.87
N GLY A 357 -23.58 -25.25 -25.86
CA GLY A 357 -22.12 -25.35 -25.91
C GLY A 357 -21.67 -26.30 -27.02
N SER A 358 -20.92 -25.78 -27.99
CA SER A 358 -20.49 -26.54 -29.17
C SER A 358 -19.02 -26.32 -29.55
N GLU A 359 -18.41 -25.24 -29.07
CA GLU A 359 -17.01 -24.89 -29.34
C GLU A 359 -16.24 -24.82 -28.04
N VAL A 360 -14.95 -25.18 -28.06
CA VAL A 360 -14.09 -24.97 -26.89
C VAL A 360 -13.62 -23.52 -26.81
N VAL A 361 -13.54 -23.00 -25.59
CA VAL A 361 -12.86 -21.72 -25.32
C VAL A 361 -11.37 -21.92 -25.58
N LYS A 362 -10.81 -21.15 -26.51
CA LYS A 362 -9.40 -21.23 -26.87
C LYS A 362 -8.56 -20.34 -25.96
N ARG A 363 -7.36 -20.81 -25.63
CA ARG A 363 -6.35 -19.99 -24.92
C ARG A 363 -5.95 -18.78 -25.77
N PRO A 364 -5.96 -17.56 -25.23
CA PRO A 364 -5.43 -16.39 -25.92
C PRO A 364 -3.95 -16.54 -26.28
N THR A 365 -3.52 -15.95 -27.39
CA THR A 365 -2.11 -15.95 -27.80
C THR A 365 -1.27 -15.18 -26.77
N GLY A 366 -0.16 -15.77 -26.32
CA GLY A 366 0.72 -15.16 -25.30
C GLY A 366 0.26 -15.32 -23.85
N CYS A 367 -0.86 -16.02 -23.63
CA CYS A 367 -1.34 -16.37 -22.29
C CYS A 367 -0.65 -17.63 -21.77
N SER A 368 0.02 -17.55 -20.62
CA SER A 368 0.71 -18.68 -19.99
C SER A 368 -0.22 -19.57 -19.17
N THR A 369 -1.30 -19.02 -18.59
CA THR A 369 -2.25 -19.78 -17.77
C THR A 369 -3.17 -20.69 -18.58
N ASP A 370 -3.57 -21.79 -17.96
CA ASP A 370 -4.55 -22.74 -18.48
C ASP A 370 -6.00 -22.35 -18.18
N TYR A 371 -6.21 -21.32 -17.36
CA TYR A 371 -7.52 -20.98 -16.81
C TYR A 371 -7.94 -19.53 -17.08
N GLN A 372 -9.24 -19.27 -16.96
CA GLN A 372 -9.81 -17.93 -16.97
C GLN A 372 -10.99 -17.86 -16.00
N TRP A 373 -11.05 -16.81 -15.17
CA TRP A 373 -12.29 -16.45 -14.50
C TRP A 373 -13.34 -16.02 -15.53
N ILE A 374 -14.59 -16.41 -15.32
CA ILE A 374 -15.68 -16.15 -16.27
C ILE A 374 -16.43 -14.89 -15.79
N PRO A 375 -16.34 -13.75 -16.48
CA PRO A 375 -17.10 -12.56 -16.12
C PRO A 375 -18.59 -12.73 -16.41
N THR A 376 -19.37 -11.87 -15.79
CA THR A 376 -20.81 -11.68 -16.04
C THR A 376 -21.03 -10.38 -16.78
N ASP A 377 -21.96 -10.36 -17.73
CA ASP A 377 -22.29 -9.15 -18.47
C ASP A 377 -23.35 -8.34 -17.72
N PHE A 378 -23.11 -7.04 -17.59
CA PHE A 378 -24.03 -6.05 -17.03
C PHE A 378 -24.23 -4.92 -18.03
N VAL A 379 -25.44 -4.38 -18.17
CA VAL A 379 -25.67 -3.15 -18.94
C VAL A 379 -25.84 -1.96 -18.00
N VAL A 380 -25.11 -0.88 -18.28
CA VAL A 380 -25.27 0.40 -17.61
C VAL A 380 -26.21 1.26 -18.44
N ALA A 381 -27.27 1.78 -17.84
CA ALA A 381 -28.21 2.67 -18.51
C ALA A 381 -27.50 3.94 -19.03
N GLU A 382 -28.01 4.48 -20.15
CA GLU A 382 -27.61 5.78 -20.66
C GLU A 382 -28.17 6.91 -19.78
N GLY A 383 -27.44 8.02 -19.69
CA GLY A 383 -27.88 9.23 -18.98
C GLY A 383 -27.14 9.50 -17.67
N GLY A 384 -27.30 10.72 -17.15
CA GLY A 384 -26.52 11.25 -16.04
C GLY A 384 -25.16 11.82 -16.48
N GLU A 385 -24.55 12.63 -15.61
CA GLU A 385 -23.18 13.13 -15.83
C GLU A 385 -22.16 12.08 -15.37
N PRO A 386 -21.11 11.76 -16.16
CA PRO A 386 -20.03 10.89 -15.72
C PRO A 386 -19.38 11.39 -14.44
N ARG A 387 -18.83 10.48 -13.62
CA ARG A 387 -18.14 10.78 -12.35
C ARG A 387 -19.02 11.38 -11.25
N ARG A 388 -20.29 11.68 -11.55
CA ARG A 388 -21.27 12.20 -10.59
C ARG A 388 -22.24 11.12 -10.16
N GLU A 389 -22.74 11.30 -8.95
CA GLU A 389 -23.93 10.61 -8.47
C GLU A 389 -25.13 11.00 -9.35
N GLY A 390 -25.97 10.03 -9.66
CA GLY A 390 -27.26 10.17 -10.34
C GLY A 390 -27.94 8.80 -10.41
N ASP A 391 -29.15 8.72 -10.98
CA ASP A 391 -29.86 7.46 -11.23
C ASP A 391 -29.10 6.61 -12.28
N VAL A 392 -27.96 6.05 -11.88
CA VAL A 392 -27.30 5.00 -12.63
C VAL A 392 -28.09 3.74 -12.39
N ALA A 393 -28.73 3.23 -13.43
CA ALA A 393 -29.35 1.91 -13.38
C ALA A 393 -28.40 0.90 -14.02
N VAL A 394 -28.16 -0.20 -13.34
CA VAL A 394 -27.40 -1.33 -13.87
C VAL A 394 -28.31 -2.55 -13.86
N ARG A 395 -28.27 -3.31 -14.96
CA ARG A 395 -29.03 -4.56 -15.07
C ARG A 395 -28.09 -5.70 -15.40
N THR A 396 -28.20 -6.78 -14.64
CA THR A 396 -27.49 -8.04 -14.86
C THR A 396 -28.08 -8.75 -16.07
N LEU A 397 -27.25 -9.12 -17.04
CA LEU A 397 -27.70 -9.70 -18.31
C LEU A 397 -27.58 -11.22 -18.38
N SER A 398 -26.59 -11.78 -17.70
CA SER A 398 -26.28 -13.22 -17.69
C SER A 398 -26.05 -13.70 -16.26
N TYR A 399 -25.97 -15.02 -16.06
CA TYR A 399 -25.77 -15.57 -14.72
C TYR A 399 -24.39 -15.20 -14.16
N ILE A 400 -24.28 -15.05 -12.84
CA ILE A 400 -23.03 -14.91 -12.09
C ILE A 400 -22.47 -16.31 -11.82
N ASN A 401 -21.20 -16.53 -12.16
CA ASN A 401 -20.56 -17.82 -11.92
C ASN A 401 -20.67 -18.20 -10.43
N ASN A 402 -21.11 -19.43 -10.16
CA ASN A 402 -21.35 -19.99 -8.83
C ASN A 402 -22.55 -19.43 -8.05
N LEU A 403 -23.38 -18.58 -8.66
CA LEU A 403 -24.60 -18.09 -8.02
C LEU A 403 -25.83 -18.40 -8.89
N HIS A 404 -26.68 -19.34 -8.46
CA HIS A 404 -27.80 -19.80 -9.30
C HIS A 404 -28.88 -18.69 -9.45
N PRO A 405 -29.19 -18.23 -10.68
CA PRO A 405 -30.02 -17.03 -10.88
C PRO A 405 -31.48 -17.21 -10.45
N GLU A 406 -32.06 -18.42 -10.53
CA GLU A 406 -33.43 -18.65 -10.06
C GLU A 406 -33.53 -18.76 -8.53
N GLN A 407 -32.47 -19.23 -7.87
CA GLN A 407 -32.48 -19.48 -6.42
C GLN A 407 -32.16 -18.21 -5.63
N HIS A 408 -31.41 -17.29 -6.25
CA HIS A 408 -30.90 -16.07 -5.62
C HIS A 408 -31.30 -14.82 -6.40
N THR A 409 -32.53 -14.78 -6.92
CA THR A 409 -33.01 -13.66 -7.76
C THR A 409 -32.84 -12.30 -7.06
N ASP A 410 -33.26 -12.19 -5.80
CA ASP A 410 -33.18 -10.92 -5.05
C ASP A 410 -31.71 -10.47 -4.84
N LEU A 411 -30.80 -11.42 -4.65
CA LEU A 411 -29.36 -11.15 -4.52
C LEU A 411 -28.75 -10.63 -5.83
N TYR A 412 -29.22 -11.11 -6.99
CA TYR A 412 -28.81 -10.56 -8.29
C TYR A 412 -29.24 -9.10 -8.44
N ASP A 413 -30.45 -8.76 -7.98
CA ASP A 413 -30.96 -7.38 -8.01
C ASP A 413 -30.10 -6.49 -7.09
N SER A 414 -29.84 -6.93 -5.86
CA SER A 414 -28.98 -6.22 -4.91
C SER A 414 -27.55 -6.03 -5.43
N ILE A 415 -26.96 -7.05 -6.06
CA ILE A 415 -25.62 -6.95 -6.69
C ILE A 415 -25.63 -5.90 -7.81
N GLY A 416 -26.68 -5.88 -8.65
CA GLY A 416 -26.84 -4.88 -9.71
C GLY A 416 -27.00 -3.46 -9.15
N GLU A 417 -27.81 -3.29 -8.10
CA GLU A 417 -27.99 -2.01 -7.40
C GLU A 417 -26.69 -1.51 -6.77
N ILE A 418 -25.91 -2.38 -6.14
CA ILE A 418 -24.60 -2.02 -5.56
C ILE A 418 -23.61 -1.68 -6.68
N LEU A 419 -23.52 -2.49 -7.73
CA LEU A 419 -22.64 -2.21 -8.88
C LEU A 419 -22.94 -0.85 -9.52
N ALA A 420 -24.21 -0.43 -9.57
CA ALA A 420 -24.59 0.89 -10.03
C ALA A 420 -23.95 2.03 -9.21
N ARG A 421 -23.72 1.83 -7.91
CA ARG A 421 -23.01 2.78 -7.03
C ARG A 421 -21.50 2.80 -7.28
N PHE A 422 -20.95 1.71 -7.81
CA PHE A 422 -19.54 1.62 -8.20
C PHE A 422 -19.24 2.24 -9.57
N VAL A 423 -20.23 2.39 -10.46
CA VAL A 423 -20.01 2.95 -11.80
C VAL A 423 -19.31 4.32 -11.76
N PRO A 424 -19.78 5.33 -10.98
CA PRO A 424 -19.07 6.61 -10.89
C PRO A 424 -17.66 6.50 -10.30
N LEU A 425 -17.43 5.58 -9.35
CA LEU A 425 -16.10 5.33 -8.77
C LEU A 425 -15.14 4.75 -9.81
N PHE A 426 -15.60 3.80 -10.63
CA PHE A 426 -14.82 3.27 -11.75
C PHE A 426 -14.57 4.33 -12.82
N GLU A 427 -15.53 5.21 -13.11
CA GLU A 427 -15.33 6.33 -14.05
C GLU A 427 -14.23 7.28 -13.57
N HIS A 428 -14.16 7.59 -12.27
CA HIS A 428 -13.06 8.36 -11.67
C HIS A 428 -11.71 7.64 -11.83
N MET A 429 -11.63 6.39 -11.38
CA MET A 429 -10.41 5.57 -11.48
C MET A 429 -9.90 5.44 -12.93
N LEU A 430 -10.78 5.20 -13.89
CA LEU A 430 -10.42 5.10 -15.31
C LEU A 430 -9.98 6.45 -15.87
N SER A 431 -10.65 7.55 -15.48
CA SER A 431 -10.28 8.90 -15.91
C SER A 431 -8.90 9.30 -15.39
N ASP A 432 -8.59 9.01 -14.12
CA ASP A 432 -7.27 9.22 -13.54
C ASP A 432 -6.20 8.41 -14.27
N ARG A 433 -6.48 7.13 -14.54
CA ARG A 433 -5.57 6.27 -15.32
C ARG A 433 -5.31 6.82 -16.72
N ALA A 434 -6.33 7.37 -17.37
CA ALA A 434 -6.21 7.92 -18.72
C ALA A 434 -5.52 9.29 -18.74
N ALA A 435 -5.63 10.07 -17.67
CA ALA A 435 -4.84 11.29 -17.47
C ALA A 435 -3.35 10.99 -17.21
N GLY A 436 -3.06 9.80 -16.69
CA GLY A 436 -1.70 9.35 -16.36
C GLY A 436 -1.28 9.73 -14.94
N MET A 437 -0.23 9.07 -14.45
CA MET A 437 0.36 9.38 -13.16
C MET A 437 1.17 10.68 -13.27
N LEU A 438 1.00 11.57 -12.28
CA LEU A 438 1.86 12.75 -12.20
C LEU A 438 3.29 12.36 -11.82
N PRO A 439 4.30 12.98 -12.45
CA PRO A 439 5.68 12.84 -12.00
C PRO A 439 5.85 13.45 -10.62
N SER A 440 6.90 13.02 -9.91
CA SER A 440 7.28 13.62 -8.64
C SER A 440 7.53 15.12 -8.81
N THR A 441 7.03 15.92 -7.88
CA THR A 441 7.36 17.36 -7.80
C THR A 441 8.47 17.64 -6.77
N PHE A 442 8.88 16.61 -6.02
CA PHE A 442 9.91 16.68 -4.99
C PHE A 442 11.27 16.47 -5.64
N ASN A 443 11.85 17.55 -6.16
CA ASN A 443 13.13 17.50 -6.86
C ASN A 443 14.27 17.01 -5.94
N VAL A 444 15.02 16.03 -6.44
CA VAL A 444 16.22 15.48 -5.81
C VAL A 444 17.41 15.62 -6.75
N ASP A 445 18.57 15.97 -6.19
CA ASP A 445 19.86 15.90 -6.89
C ASP A 445 20.68 14.74 -6.29
N MET A 446 20.74 13.64 -7.04
CA MET A 446 21.48 12.42 -6.68
C MET A 446 22.90 12.39 -7.27
N ILE A 447 23.34 13.45 -7.97
CA ILE A 447 24.57 13.43 -8.77
C ILE A 447 25.61 14.39 -8.19
N SER A 448 25.20 15.52 -7.61
CA SER A 448 26.12 16.58 -7.21
C SER A 448 26.65 16.45 -5.76
N HIS A 449 27.03 15.25 -5.32
CA HIS A 449 27.59 15.03 -3.98
C HIS A 449 28.72 13.97 -3.98
N ASP A 450 29.62 14.02 -2.99
CA ASP A 450 30.65 12.99 -2.82
C ASP A 450 30.04 11.79 -2.08
N SER A 451 29.52 10.82 -2.82
CA SER A 451 28.83 9.63 -2.29
C SER A 451 29.67 8.77 -1.33
N TRP A 452 30.98 8.99 -1.24
CA TRP A 452 31.85 8.29 -0.28
C TRP A 452 31.88 8.95 1.10
N ARG A 453 31.43 10.20 1.20
CA ARG A 453 31.58 11.04 2.40
C ARG A 453 30.28 11.68 2.84
N GLU A 454 29.36 11.90 1.92
CA GLU A 454 28.16 12.70 2.12
C GLU A 454 26.92 11.94 1.65
N LEU A 455 25.78 12.26 2.28
CA LEU A 455 24.47 11.84 1.79
C LEU A 455 23.90 12.87 0.82
N PRO A 456 23.09 12.44 -0.17
CA PRO A 456 22.39 13.35 -1.06
C PRO A 456 21.55 14.37 -0.29
N ARG A 457 21.33 15.52 -0.92
CA ARG A 457 20.47 16.55 -0.34
C ARG A 457 19.03 16.07 -0.30
N ARG A 458 18.37 16.21 0.86
CA ARG A 458 16.94 15.94 0.98
C ARG A 458 16.13 16.75 -0.04
N PRO A 459 15.05 16.16 -0.60
CA PRO A 459 14.16 16.86 -1.51
C PRO A 459 13.55 18.09 -0.87
N ARG A 460 13.39 19.15 -1.66
CA ARG A 460 12.68 20.35 -1.21
C ARG A 460 11.17 20.16 -1.39
N VAL A 461 10.41 20.52 -0.36
CA VAL A 461 8.96 20.57 -0.44
C VAL A 461 8.54 21.67 -1.44
N PRO A 462 7.69 21.37 -2.44
CA PRO A 462 7.28 22.37 -3.44
C PRO A 462 6.46 23.53 -2.87
N ASP A 463 6.69 24.75 -3.37
CA ASP A 463 5.94 25.96 -2.98
C ASP A 463 4.54 26.04 -3.63
N VAL A 464 4.43 25.56 -4.87
CA VAL A 464 3.22 25.58 -5.70
C VAL A 464 2.72 24.16 -5.88
N VAL A 465 1.43 23.98 -5.59
CA VAL A 465 0.69 22.76 -5.85
C VAL A 465 -0.40 23.16 -6.82
N GLU A 466 -0.37 22.64 -8.04
CA GLU A 466 -1.53 22.69 -8.92
C GLU A 466 -1.94 21.25 -9.18
N LEU A 467 -3.16 20.89 -8.79
CA LEU A 467 -3.73 19.62 -9.21
C LEU A 467 -3.82 19.59 -10.74
N PRO A 468 -3.61 18.42 -11.38
CA PRO A 468 -3.65 18.33 -12.83
C PRO A 468 -5.03 18.68 -13.35
N PRO A 469 -5.13 19.31 -14.54
CA PRO A 469 -6.41 19.64 -15.14
C PRO A 469 -7.19 18.37 -15.47
N GLU A 470 -8.51 18.38 -15.24
CA GLU A 470 -9.40 17.28 -15.63
C GLU A 470 -9.65 17.28 -17.15
N GLU A 471 -8.65 16.90 -17.94
CA GLU A 471 -8.80 16.91 -19.41
C GLU A 471 -9.50 15.66 -19.93
N VAL A 472 -9.40 14.53 -19.22
CA VAL A 472 -9.92 13.23 -19.68
C VAL A 472 -11.07 12.76 -18.79
N THR A 473 -12.22 12.48 -19.40
CA THR A 473 -13.38 11.88 -18.73
C THR A 473 -13.78 10.61 -19.46
N ILE A 474 -13.66 9.47 -18.78
CA ILE A 474 -14.16 8.17 -19.26
C ILE A 474 -15.53 7.92 -18.67
N SER A 475 -16.51 7.59 -19.52
CA SER A 475 -17.82 7.13 -19.08
C SER A 475 -18.05 5.65 -19.36
N LEU A 476 -18.71 4.99 -18.41
CA LEU A 476 -19.20 3.62 -18.49
C LEU A 476 -20.70 3.55 -18.79
N ARG A 477 -21.40 4.70 -18.79
CA ARG A 477 -22.83 4.81 -19.07
C ARG A 477 -23.14 4.42 -20.51
N GLY A 478 -24.22 3.69 -20.73
CA GLY A 478 -24.59 3.16 -22.05
C GLY A 478 -23.73 2.01 -22.54
N LYS A 479 -22.79 1.49 -21.74
CA LYS A 479 -21.93 0.36 -22.10
C LYS A 479 -22.38 -0.93 -21.44
N THR A 480 -22.04 -2.03 -22.09
CA THR A 480 -22.05 -3.35 -21.45
C THR A 480 -20.70 -3.55 -20.77
N LEU A 481 -20.71 -3.86 -19.47
CA LEU A 481 -19.53 -4.12 -18.67
C LEU A 481 -19.43 -5.62 -18.39
N GLN A 482 -18.19 -6.11 -18.35
CA GLN A 482 -17.87 -7.45 -17.90
C GLN A 482 -17.31 -7.37 -16.49
N ILE A 483 -18.03 -7.95 -15.53
CA ILE A 483 -17.66 -7.92 -14.11
C ILE A 483 -17.51 -9.35 -13.60
N ILE A 484 -16.39 -9.66 -12.98
CA ILE A 484 -16.22 -10.87 -12.20
C ILE A 484 -16.60 -10.53 -10.75
N VAL A 485 -17.52 -11.31 -10.18
CA VAL A 485 -18.06 -11.08 -8.83
C VAL A 485 -17.44 -12.06 -7.85
N LYS A 486 -16.96 -11.54 -6.71
CA LYS A 486 -16.49 -12.35 -5.56
C LYS A 486 -17.21 -11.89 -4.30
N ILE A 487 -17.71 -12.84 -3.50
CA ILE A 487 -18.25 -12.61 -2.16
C ILE A 487 -17.54 -13.56 -1.22
N ALA A 488 -16.91 -13.01 -0.19
CA ALA A 488 -16.19 -13.78 0.81
C ALA A 488 -16.24 -13.11 2.18
N GLU A 489 -15.90 -13.88 3.19
CA GLU A 489 -15.74 -13.39 4.55
C GLU A 489 -14.49 -13.94 5.22
N ILE A 490 -13.88 -13.12 6.06
CA ILE A 490 -12.80 -13.51 6.98
C ILE A 490 -13.43 -13.65 8.37
N VAL A 491 -13.33 -14.84 8.96
CA VAL A 491 -13.87 -15.19 10.27
C VAL A 491 -12.73 -15.40 11.25
N LEU A 492 -12.81 -14.71 12.39
CA LEU A 492 -11.89 -14.87 13.51
C LEU A 492 -12.66 -15.39 14.73
N THR A 493 -12.06 -16.32 15.47
CA THR A 493 -12.67 -16.91 16.67
C THR A 493 -11.76 -16.72 17.87
N PRO A 494 -12.26 -16.83 19.11
CA PRO A 494 -11.41 -16.80 20.31
C PRO A 494 -10.25 -17.81 20.28
N GLU A 495 -10.43 -18.95 19.61
CA GLU A 495 -9.42 -19.99 19.45
C GLU A 495 -8.39 -19.65 18.36
N ASN A 496 -8.77 -18.80 17.41
CA ASN A 496 -7.94 -18.37 16.29
C ASN A 496 -8.14 -16.86 16.04
N PRO A 497 -7.59 -16.00 16.92
CA PRO A 497 -7.96 -14.58 16.99
C PRO A 497 -7.26 -13.71 15.96
N ASP A 498 -6.24 -14.23 15.26
CA ASP A 498 -5.36 -13.45 14.40
C ASP A 498 -5.53 -13.82 12.93
N TYR A 499 -5.60 -12.79 12.07
CA TYR A 499 -5.42 -12.90 10.62
C TYR A 499 -4.03 -12.39 10.26
N GLU A 500 -3.21 -13.25 9.65
CA GLU A 500 -1.80 -12.95 9.32
C GLU A 500 -1.61 -11.99 8.14
N GLY A 501 -2.69 -11.63 7.44
CA GLY A 501 -2.64 -10.84 6.21
C GLY A 501 -2.69 -11.72 4.95
N GLY A 502 -2.94 -11.08 3.80
CA GLY A 502 -2.86 -11.71 2.48
C GLY A 502 -1.47 -11.58 1.87
N ALA A 503 -1.27 -12.12 0.66
CA ALA A 503 -0.07 -11.87 -0.14
C ALA A 503 -0.17 -10.52 -0.87
N TRP A 504 0.98 -9.92 -1.23
CA TRP A 504 1.00 -8.82 -2.19
C TRP A 504 0.64 -9.35 -3.59
N HIS A 505 -0.44 -8.85 -4.18
CA HIS A 505 -0.95 -9.39 -5.45
C HIS A 505 -1.65 -8.34 -6.32
N ILE A 506 -1.91 -8.71 -7.57
CA ILE A 506 -2.88 -8.07 -8.46
C ILE A 506 -4.01 -9.06 -8.77
N GLU A 507 -5.15 -8.57 -9.25
CA GLU A 507 -6.31 -9.44 -9.52
C GLU A 507 -6.23 -10.06 -10.91
N GLY A 508 -6.26 -11.39 -10.94
CA GLY A 508 -6.33 -12.16 -12.17
C GLY A 508 -5.04 -12.16 -12.98
N THR A 509 -5.15 -12.66 -14.21
CA THR A 509 -4.06 -12.78 -15.16
C THR A 509 -4.36 -11.92 -16.40
N PRO A 510 -3.43 -11.82 -17.37
CA PRO A 510 -3.74 -11.24 -18.67
C PRO A 510 -4.91 -11.90 -19.42
N ALA A 511 -5.33 -13.13 -19.03
CA ALA A 511 -6.48 -13.81 -19.62
C ALA A 511 -7.81 -13.11 -19.29
N GLU A 512 -7.94 -12.54 -18.09
CA GLU A 512 -9.16 -11.84 -17.64
C GLU A 512 -9.20 -10.37 -18.07
N ARG A 513 -8.04 -9.74 -18.33
CA ARG A 513 -7.93 -8.32 -18.69
C ARG A 513 -8.61 -7.38 -17.68
N ILE A 514 -8.45 -7.66 -16.39
CA ILE A 514 -8.99 -6.80 -15.33
C ILE A 514 -8.25 -5.47 -15.33
N VAL A 515 -9.00 -4.37 -15.41
CA VAL A 515 -8.47 -2.99 -15.42
C VAL A 515 -8.61 -2.29 -14.08
N GLY A 516 -9.52 -2.75 -13.22
CA GLY A 516 -9.74 -2.19 -11.89
C GLY A 516 -10.58 -3.10 -11.00
N THR A 517 -10.47 -2.85 -9.71
CA THR A 517 -11.12 -3.62 -8.65
C THR A 517 -11.95 -2.68 -7.80
N GLY A 518 -13.19 -3.07 -7.51
CA GLY A 518 -14.08 -2.40 -6.58
C GLY A 518 -14.43 -3.33 -5.42
N ILE A 519 -14.32 -2.87 -4.18
CA ILE A 519 -14.63 -3.64 -2.97
C ILE A 519 -15.64 -2.88 -2.12
N TYR A 520 -16.71 -3.56 -1.71
CA TYR A 520 -17.70 -3.10 -0.75
C TYR A 520 -17.62 -3.91 0.54
N TYR A 521 -17.29 -3.25 1.65
CA TYR A 521 -17.25 -3.86 2.98
C TYR A 521 -18.62 -3.75 3.65
N PHE A 522 -19.42 -4.81 3.63
CA PHE A 522 -20.78 -4.77 4.16
C PHE A 522 -20.90 -5.23 5.62
N ALA A 523 -19.84 -5.78 6.21
CA ALA A 523 -19.74 -6.02 7.65
C ALA A 523 -18.28 -6.10 8.11
N CYS A 524 -17.90 -5.30 9.11
CA CYS A 524 -16.65 -5.42 9.86
C CYS A 524 -17.01 -5.35 11.36
N GLU A 525 -17.07 -6.50 12.03
CA GLU A 525 -17.58 -6.63 13.39
C GLU A 525 -16.54 -7.30 14.29
N ASN A 526 -16.28 -6.71 15.46
CA ASN A 526 -15.36 -7.23 16.49
C ASN A 526 -13.92 -7.53 16.00
N ILE A 527 -13.38 -6.66 15.15
CA ILE A 527 -12.00 -6.73 14.66
C ILE A 527 -11.32 -5.39 14.88
N GLN A 528 -10.01 -5.40 15.11
CA GLN A 528 -9.20 -4.18 15.08
C GLN A 528 -9.11 -3.60 13.65
N ASP A 529 -8.46 -2.44 13.52
CA ASP A 529 -8.27 -1.74 12.25
C ASP A 529 -7.75 -2.67 11.14
N SER A 530 -8.62 -3.01 10.19
CA SER A 530 -8.26 -3.75 8.97
C SER A 530 -7.89 -2.77 7.86
N ARG A 531 -6.78 -3.00 7.15
CA ARG A 531 -6.27 -2.10 6.10
C ARG A 531 -5.98 -2.85 4.81
N LEU A 532 -6.26 -2.21 3.69
CA LEU A 532 -5.85 -2.63 2.34
C LEU A 532 -4.67 -1.76 1.92
N ALA A 533 -3.45 -2.30 1.96
CA ALA A 533 -2.23 -1.60 1.58
C ALA A 533 -1.99 -1.68 0.08
N PHE A 534 -1.32 -0.68 -0.48
CA PHE A 534 -0.99 -0.54 -1.90
C PHE A 534 0.51 -0.30 -2.08
N ARG A 535 1.09 -0.94 -3.09
CA ARG A 535 2.45 -0.70 -3.56
C ARG A 535 2.52 -0.80 -5.09
N ALA A 536 3.59 -0.29 -5.67
CA ALA A 536 3.81 -0.35 -7.10
C ALA A 536 5.28 -0.58 -7.46
N GLU A 537 5.50 -1.21 -8.61
CA GLU A 537 6.82 -1.34 -9.22
C GLU A 537 7.31 0.02 -9.73
N VAL A 538 8.54 0.37 -9.34
CA VAL A 538 9.20 1.61 -9.74
C VAL A 538 10.34 1.32 -10.72
N GLU A 539 10.66 2.31 -11.53
CA GLU A 539 11.87 2.31 -12.34
C GLU A 539 13.09 2.52 -11.46
N GLU A 540 14.27 2.10 -11.93
CA GLU A 540 15.53 2.37 -11.24
C GLU A 540 15.72 3.89 -11.13
N PRO A 541 15.97 4.44 -9.92
CA PRO A 541 16.18 5.88 -9.76
C PRO A 541 17.48 6.32 -10.46
N PRO A 542 17.63 7.60 -10.80
CA PRO A 542 18.92 8.15 -11.22
C PRO A 542 19.83 8.33 -9.99
N TYR A 543 21.02 7.74 -9.98
CA TYR A 543 22.01 7.89 -8.91
C TYR A 543 23.46 7.85 -9.43
N GLN A 544 24.40 8.33 -8.61
CA GLN A 544 25.83 8.19 -8.87
C GLN A 544 26.23 6.71 -8.75
N GLN A 545 27.19 6.27 -9.57
CA GLN A 545 27.64 4.88 -9.54
C GLN A 545 28.07 4.47 -8.12
N SER A 546 27.48 3.37 -7.62
CA SER A 546 27.74 2.79 -6.29
C SER A 546 27.24 3.62 -5.10
N ASP A 547 26.36 4.60 -5.32
CA ASP A 547 25.69 5.34 -4.25
C ASP A 547 24.45 4.59 -3.70
N ASP A 548 24.68 3.39 -3.15
CA ASP A 548 23.61 2.57 -2.58
C ASP A 548 22.99 3.24 -1.34
N ASP A 549 23.81 3.89 -0.51
CA ASP A 549 23.38 4.56 0.73
C ASP A 549 22.51 5.80 0.42
N GLY A 550 22.87 6.58 -0.59
CA GLY A 550 22.07 7.72 -1.03
C GLY A 550 20.70 7.29 -1.59
N VAL A 551 20.65 6.21 -2.37
CA VAL A 551 19.39 5.65 -2.89
C VAL A 551 18.49 5.17 -1.75
N ALA A 552 19.06 4.49 -0.75
CA ALA A 552 18.32 4.06 0.44
C ALA A 552 17.78 5.26 1.24
N GLU A 553 18.60 6.29 1.49
CA GLU A 553 18.21 7.49 2.26
C GLU A 553 17.09 8.29 1.57
N ILE A 554 17.13 8.39 0.23
CA ILE A 554 16.18 9.21 -0.52
C ILE A 554 14.92 8.45 -0.91
N TYR A 555 15.05 7.22 -1.43
CA TYR A 555 13.95 6.47 -2.04
C TYR A 555 13.49 5.27 -1.21
N GLY A 556 14.26 4.85 -0.20
CA GLY A 556 13.98 3.64 0.58
C GLY A 556 14.05 2.37 -0.27
N LEU A 557 14.92 2.38 -1.29
CA LEU A 557 15.22 1.25 -2.15
C LEU A 557 16.60 0.73 -1.81
N PHE A 558 16.76 -0.59 -1.82
CA PHE A 558 18.00 -1.26 -1.43
C PHE A 558 18.54 -2.10 -2.56
N ASN A 559 19.88 -2.18 -2.65
CA ASN A 559 20.56 -2.97 -3.66
C ASN A 559 20.18 -4.46 -3.54
N GLU A 560 20.01 -5.13 -4.68
CA GLU A 560 19.52 -6.53 -4.80
C GLU A 560 18.10 -6.79 -4.24
N GLU A 561 17.38 -5.76 -3.78
CA GLU A 561 15.97 -5.87 -3.39
C GLU A 561 15.01 -5.49 -4.54
N LEU A 562 13.71 -5.70 -4.31
CA LEU A 562 12.69 -5.37 -5.29
C LEU A 562 12.55 -3.86 -5.46
N LEU A 563 12.53 -3.41 -6.72
CA LEU A 563 12.17 -2.03 -7.08
C LEU A 563 10.67 -1.78 -6.92
N VAL A 564 10.21 -1.72 -5.66
CA VAL A 564 8.82 -1.47 -5.30
C VAL A 564 8.73 -0.42 -4.20
N GLN A 565 7.71 0.44 -4.27
CA GLN A 565 7.44 1.42 -3.22
C GLN A 565 6.01 1.29 -2.70
N VAL A 566 5.87 1.34 -1.37
CA VAL A 566 4.57 1.35 -0.68
C VAL A 566 3.94 2.74 -0.81
N LEU A 567 2.78 2.80 -1.45
CA LEU A 567 2.09 4.06 -1.78
C LEU A 567 1.10 4.50 -0.69
N GLY A 568 0.66 3.58 0.16
CA GLY A 568 -0.26 3.88 1.27
C GLY A 568 -1.23 2.74 1.54
N SER A 569 -2.31 3.04 2.27
CA SER A 569 -3.35 2.05 2.57
C SER A 569 -4.71 2.70 2.75
N VAL A 570 -5.77 1.92 2.56
CA VAL A 570 -7.15 2.30 2.87
C VAL A 570 -7.68 1.47 4.02
N GLU A 571 -8.27 2.11 5.02
CA GLU A 571 -8.95 1.40 6.12
C GLU A 571 -10.24 0.74 5.62
N SER A 572 -10.44 -0.54 5.96
CA SER A 572 -11.62 -1.34 5.64
C SER A 572 -12.68 -1.18 6.72
N SER A 573 -13.55 -0.17 6.59
CA SER A 573 -14.65 0.10 7.53
C SER A 573 -16.00 -0.36 6.95
N THR A 574 -16.96 -0.73 7.81
CA THR A 574 -18.31 -1.08 7.36
C THR A 574 -18.94 0.04 6.52
N TYR A 575 -19.64 -0.33 5.45
CA TYR A 575 -20.23 0.51 4.40
C TYR A 575 -19.26 1.16 3.41
N ARG A 576 -17.95 1.03 3.62
CA ARG A 576 -16.97 1.61 2.70
C ARG A 576 -16.93 0.88 1.37
N CYS A 577 -17.06 1.64 0.31
CA CYS A 577 -16.73 1.27 -1.07
C CYS A 577 -15.32 1.78 -1.38
N VAL A 578 -14.50 0.96 -2.02
CA VAL A 578 -13.15 1.30 -2.49
C VAL A 578 -13.01 0.86 -3.93
N VAL A 579 -12.49 1.71 -4.81
CA VAL A 579 -12.11 1.36 -6.18
C VAL A 579 -10.65 1.71 -6.41
N PHE A 580 -9.91 0.83 -7.05
CA PHE A 580 -8.50 1.03 -7.37
C PHE A 580 -8.11 0.32 -8.69
N PRO A 581 -7.12 0.84 -9.42
CA PRO A 581 -6.70 0.25 -10.68
C PRO A 581 -5.88 -1.02 -10.47
N ASN A 582 -6.01 -1.99 -11.38
CA ASN A 582 -5.41 -3.33 -11.23
C ASN A 582 -3.88 -3.39 -11.49
N TRP A 583 -3.22 -2.24 -11.70
CA TRP A 583 -1.76 -2.17 -11.76
C TRP A 583 -1.14 -1.95 -10.36
N LEU A 584 -1.95 -1.59 -9.37
CA LEU A 584 -1.52 -1.49 -7.98
C LEU A 584 -1.49 -2.89 -7.35
N GLN A 585 -0.31 -3.30 -6.90
CA GLN A 585 -0.22 -4.43 -6.01
C GLN A 585 -0.88 -4.06 -4.68
N HIS A 586 -1.68 -4.96 -4.15
CA HIS A 586 -2.39 -4.73 -2.90
C HIS A 586 -2.29 -5.92 -1.97
N GLN A 587 -2.47 -5.64 -0.68
CA GLN A 587 -2.38 -6.63 0.39
C GLN A 587 -3.36 -6.27 1.50
N VAL A 588 -4.17 -7.23 1.94
CA VAL A 588 -4.92 -7.11 3.19
C VAL A 588 -3.92 -7.25 4.34
N GLN A 589 -3.77 -6.21 5.15
CA GLN A 589 -2.85 -6.19 6.28
C GLN A 589 -3.32 -7.13 7.41
N PRO A 590 -2.41 -7.59 8.29
CA PRO A 590 -2.76 -8.37 9.46
C PRO A 590 -3.74 -7.61 10.37
N PHE A 591 -4.66 -8.33 11.02
CA PHE A 591 -5.53 -7.79 12.06
C PHE A 591 -5.98 -8.89 13.03
N THR A 592 -6.44 -8.50 14.22
CA THR A 592 -6.87 -9.42 15.28
C THR A 592 -8.24 -9.02 15.81
N LEU A 593 -8.84 -9.86 16.66
CA LEU A 593 -10.09 -9.55 17.36
C LEU A 593 -9.95 -8.32 18.26
N GLU A 594 -11.01 -7.50 18.32
CA GLU A 594 -11.09 -6.40 19.28
C GLU A 594 -11.43 -6.91 20.69
N ASP A 595 -12.49 -7.73 20.82
CA ASP A 595 -12.85 -8.49 22.02
C ASP A 595 -12.54 -9.97 21.80
N LEU A 596 -11.44 -10.45 22.41
CA LEU A 596 -10.97 -11.85 22.35
C LEU A 596 -11.97 -12.89 22.87
N SER A 597 -13.06 -12.47 23.54
CA SER A 597 -14.08 -13.39 24.05
C SER A 597 -15.20 -13.69 23.05
N LYS A 598 -15.25 -12.98 21.93
CA LYS A 598 -16.31 -13.09 20.92
C LYS A 598 -15.70 -13.34 19.54
N PRO A 599 -16.42 -14.02 18.63
CA PRO A 599 -16.00 -14.09 17.24
C PRO A 599 -16.07 -12.71 16.59
N GLY A 600 -15.31 -12.54 15.51
CA GLY A 600 -15.28 -11.33 14.68
C GLY A 600 -15.32 -11.70 13.21
N VAL A 601 -15.79 -10.77 12.38
CA VAL A 601 -15.95 -11.02 10.95
C VAL A 601 -15.67 -9.79 10.10
N ARG A 602 -15.10 -10.02 8.93
CA ARG A 602 -14.97 -9.05 7.83
C ARG A 602 -15.58 -9.64 6.57
N LYS A 603 -16.70 -9.10 6.11
CA LYS A 603 -17.43 -9.55 4.93
C LYS A 603 -17.36 -8.52 3.81
N PHE A 604 -17.12 -8.98 2.58
CA PHE A 604 -16.96 -8.08 1.44
C PHE A 604 -17.53 -8.65 0.14
N LEU A 605 -17.95 -7.74 -0.74
CA LEU A 605 -18.31 -7.97 -2.13
C LEU A 605 -17.25 -7.28 -3.00
N ALA A 606 -16.64 -8.02 -3.93
CA ALA A 606 -15.67 -7.49 -4.88
C ALA A 606 -16.18 -7.59 -6.32
N PHE A 607 -15.87 -6.55 -7.10
CA PHE A 607 -16.11 -6.42 -8.52
C PHE A 607 -14.78 -6.25 -9.23
N PHE A 608 -14.42 -7.20 -10.08
CA PHE A 608 -13.26 -7.06 -10.96
C PHE A 608 -13.75 -6.62 -12.35
N LEU A 609 -13.49 -5.37 -12.69
CA LEU A 609 -13.86 -4.77 -13.96
C LEU A 609 -12.91 -5.24 -15.05
N VAL A 610 -13.43 -6.04 -15.99
CA VAL A 610 -12.71 -6.42 -17.22
C VAL A 610 -12.72 -5.24 -18.18
N ASP A 611 -11.64 -5.09 -18.95
CA ASP A 611 -11.48 -4.05 -19.97
C ASP A 611 -12.72 -3.96 -20.89
N PRO A 612 -13.50 -2.86 -20.81
CA PRO A 612 -14.70 -2.69 -21.63
C PRO A 612 -14.41 -2.61 -23.14
N GLU A 613 -13.17 -2.29 -23.55
CA GLU A 613 -12.77 -2.21 -24.96
C GLU A 613 -12.34 -3.57 -25.52
N HIS A 614 -11.99 -4.53 -24.65
CA HIS A 614 -11.39 -5.80 -25.03
C HIS A 614 -12.04 -7.00 -24.31
N PRO A 615 -13.34 -7.26 -24.53
CA PRO A 615 -14.09 -8.27 -23.79
C PRO A 615 -13.56 -9.69 -23.98
N VAL A 616 -13.79 -10.53 -22.97
CA VAL A 616 -13.43 -11.96 -22.93
C VAL A 616 -14.69 -12.84 -22.90
N PRO A 617 -14.59 -14.16 -23.13
CA PRO A 617 -15.76 -15.05 -23.02
C PRO A 617 -16.40 -14.97 -21.62
N SER A 618 -17.66 -14.55 -21.56
CA SER A 618 -18.47 -14.38 -20.34
C SER A 618 -19.56 -15.45 -20.22
N THR A 619 -20.33 -15.39 -19.14
CA THR A 619 -21.53 -16.22 -18.91
C THR A 619 -22.65 -15.97 -19.93
N SER A 620 -22.53 -14.97 -20.81
CA SER A 620 -23.40 -14.80 -21.96
C SER A 620 -23.18 -15.83 -23.07
N VAL A 621 -21.98 -16.42 -23.13
CA VAL A 621 -21.58 -17.40 -24.16
C VAL A 621 -21.09 -18.71 -23.58
N VAL A 622 -20.62 -18.74 -22.33
CA VAL A 622 -20.25 -19.96 -21.61
C VAL A 622 -21.48 -20.48 -20.87
N PRO A 623 -22.01 -21.68 -21.21
CA PRO A 623 -23.09 -22.30 -20.44
C PRO A 623 -22.65 -22.64 -19.01
N PRO A 624 -23.59 -22.79 -18.07
CA PRO A 624 -23.28 -23.29 -16.73
C PRO A 624 -22.45 -24.57 -16.78
N GLN A 625 -21.39 -24.61 -15.97
CA GLN A 625 -20.51 -25.78 -15.88
C GLN A 625 -20.93 -26.70 -14.73
N GLN A 626 -21.73 -26.21 -13.78
CA GLN A 626 -22.10 -26.90 -12.56
C GLN A 626 -23.00 -28.10 -12.87
N GLN A 627 -22.52 -29.32 -12.67
CA GLN A 627 -23.30 -30.54 -12.91
C GLN A 627 -24.63 -30.55 -12.13
N LYS A 628 -24.62 -30.02 -10.89
CA LYS A 628 -25.81 -29.88 -10.02
C LYS A 628 -26.89 -28.95 -10.61
N TRP A 629 -26.54 -28.05 -11.53
CA TRP A 629 -27.51 -27.18 -12.22
C TRP A 629 -28.04 -27.84 -13.49
N ILE A 630 -27.17 -28.56 -14.22
CA ILE A 630 -27.49 -29.18 -15.51
C ILE A 630 -28.39 -30.43 -15.33
N GLU A 631 -28.10 -31.28 -14.33
CA GLU A 631 -28.81 -32.56 -14.15
C GLU A 631 -30.32 -32.38 -13.92
N PRO A 632 -30.79 -31.55 -12.97
CA PRO A 632 -32.22 -31.35 -12.76
C PRO A 632 -32.92 -30.72 -13.97
N ALA A 633 -32.24 -29.81 -14.68
CA ALA A 633 -32.77 -29.19 -15.88
C ALA A 633 -32.94 -30.20 -17.03
N LEU A 634 -31.97 -31.10 -17.20
CA LEU A 634 -32.03 -32.20 -18.16
C LEU A 634 -33.14 -33.19 -17.82
N GLU A 635 -33.28 -33.56 -16.54
CA GLU A 635 -34.37 -34.42 -16.07
C GLU A 635 -35.75 -33.78 -16.33
N SER A 636 -35.91 -32.51 -15.99
CA SER A 636 -37.14 -31.74 -16.26
C SER A 636 -37.46 -31.71 -17.75
N MET A 637 -36.47 -31.49 -18.62
CA MET A 637 -36.66 -31.51 -20.08
C MET A 637 -37.08 -32.89 -20.59
N ILE A 638 -36.46 -33.97 -20.11
CA ILE A 638 -36.81 -35.35 -20.49
C ILE A 638 -38.26 -35.67 -20.09
N GLN A 639 -38.65 -35.27 -18.87
CA GLN A 639 -40.01 -35.46 -18.37
C GLN A 639 -41.04 -34.67 -19.19
N GLN A 640 -40.76 -33.40 -19.53
CA GLN A 640 -41.64 -32.56 -20.34
C GLN A 640 -41.83 -33.11 -21.76
N LEU A 641 -40.77 -33.67 -22.36
CA LEU A 641 -40.81 -34.26 -23.69
C LEU A 641 -41.42 -35.68 -23.72
N ARG A 642 -41.78 -36.26 -22.56
CA ARG A 642 -42.36 -37.61 -22.42
C ARG A 642 -41.55 -38.68 -23.16
N LEU A 643 -40.23 -38.57 -23.12
CA LEU A 643 -39.33 -39.49 -23.81
C LEU A 643 -39.37 -40.86 -23.10
N VAL A 644 -39.42 -41.95 -23.88
CA VAL A 644 -39.34 -43.31 -23.35
C VAL A 644 -37.97 -43.50 -22.69
N ASP A 645 -37.88 -44.25 -21.59
CA ASP A 645 -36.67 -44.39 -20.75
C ASP A 645 -35.37 -44.62 -21.55
N VAL A 646 -35.43 -45.45 -22.60
CA VAL A 646 -34.27 -45.75 -23.48
C VAL A 646 -33.83 -44.53 -24.30
N VAL A 647 -34.78 -43.73 -24.79
CA VAL A 647 -34.50 -42.50 -25.55
C VAL A 647 -34.00 -41.40 -24.63
N GLY A 648 -34.56 -41.29 -23.42
CA GLY A 648 -34.07 -40.38 -22.37
C GLY A 648 -32.62 -40.69 -21.99
N GLN A 649 -32.29 -41.96 -21.75
CA GLN A 649 -30.92 -42.41 -21.44
C GLN A 649 -29.94 -42.16 -22.59
N ASN A 650 -30.37 -42.36 -23.84
CA ASN A 650 -29.53 -42.06 -25.00
C ASN A 650 -29.27 -40.56 -25.13
N ILE A 651 -30.28 -39.71 -24.95
CA ILE A 651 -30.09 -38.25 -24.97
C ILE A 651 -29.17 -37.81 -23.82
N GLN A 652 -29.36 -38.36 -22.61
CA GLN A 652 -28.52 -38.05 -21.45
C GLN A 652 -27.06 -38.48 -21.64
N SER A 653 -26.79 -39.54 -22.40
CA SER A 653 -25.42 -39.97 -22.73
C SER A 653 -24.76 -39.16 -23.85
N MET A 654 -25.54 -38.43 -24.66
CA MET A 654 -25.04 -37.58 -25.74
C MET A 654 -24.88 -36.10 -25.33
N MET A 655 -25.50 -35.67 -24.24
CA MET A 655 -25.41 -34.29 -23.74
C MET A 655 -24.08 -34.04 -22.99
N PRO A 656 -23.53 -32.82 -23.04
CA PRO A 656 -22.37 -32.45 -22.22
C PRO A 656 -22.65 -32.72 -20.74
N ARG A 657 -21.80 -33.52 -20.09
CA ARG A 657 -21.83 -33.64 -18.64
C ARG A 657 -21.17 -32.41 -18.05
N GLY A 658 -21.85 -31.77 -17.10
CA GLY A 658 -21.23 -30.69 -16.33
C GLY A 658 -20.00 -31.16 -15.55
N MET A 659 -19.25 -30.20 -15.04
CA MET A 659 -18.16 -30.39 -14.09
C MET A 659 -18.73 -30.75 -12.71
N SER A 660 -18.17 -31.78 -12.08
CA SER A 660 -18.49 -32.13 -10.70
C SER A 660 -17.81 -31.15 -9.72
N LEU A 661 -18.34 -31.02 -8.50
CA LEU A 661 -17.72 -30.17 -7.47
C LEU A 661 -16.27 -30.58 -7.16
N LEU A 662 -16.00 -31.90 -7.13
CA LEU A 662 -14.65 -32.40 -6.89
C LEU A 662 -13.67 -31.98 -8.00
N ALA A 663 -14.09 -32.10 -9.27
CA ALA A 663 -13.28 -31.66 -10.40
C ALA A 663 -13.07 -30.13 -10.38
N ALA A 664 -14.10 -29.36 -10.04
CA ALA A 664 -13.99 -27.92 -9.88
C ALA A 664 -12.98 -27.52 -8.78
N LYS A 665 -13.00 -28.21 -7.63
CA LYS A 665 -12.04 -27.99 -6.54
C LYS A 665 -10.61 -28.37 -6.96
N GLN A 666 -10.42 -29.42 -7.76
CA GLN A 666 -9.12 -29.78 -8.33
C GLN A 666 -8.58 -28.71 -9.29
N HIS A 667 -9.41 -28.21 -10.20
CA HIS A 667 -9.03 -27.11 -11.09
C HIS A 667 -8.73 -25.83 -10.32
N ARG A 668 -9.49 -25.53 -9.26
CA ARG A 668 -9.18 -24.39 -8.37
C ARG A 668 -7.78 -24.50 -7.77
N LEU A 669 -7.39 -25.68 -7.26
CA LEU A 669 -6.06 -25.86 -6.67
C LEU A 669 -4.95 -25.64 -7.71
N GLN A 670 -5.11 -26.18 -8.91
CA GLN A 670 -4.17 -25.97 -10.02
C GLN A 670 -4.10 -24.49 -10.43
N LEU A 671 -5.25 -23.81 -10.50
CA LEU A 671 -5.31 -22.38 -10.78
C LEU A 671 -4.61 -21.55 -9.71
N MET A 672 -4.75 -21.91 -8.44
CA MET A 672 -4.07 -21.21 -7.33
C MET A 672 -2.57 -21.46 -7.38
N GLU A 673 -2.15 -22.69 -7.67
CA GLU A 673 -0.73 -23.02 -7.86
C GLU A 673 -0.10 -22.22 -9.02
N GLU A 674 -0.82 -22.04 -10.14
CA GLU A 674 -0.37 -21.19 -11.26
C GLU A 674 -0.27 -19.70 -10.91
N ARG A 675 -1.01 -19.25 -9.89
CA ARG A 675 -1.11 -17.83 -9.50
C ARG A 675 -0.31 -17.47 -8.26
N ALA A 676 0.13 -18.46 -7.49
CA ALA A 676 1.03 -18.27 -6.37
C ALA A 676 2.36 -17.69 -6.87
N ALA A 677 2.99 -16.85 -6.05
CA ALA A 677 4.33 -16.34 -6.36
C ALA A 677 5.32 -17.52 -6.43
N ALA A 678 6.24 -17.48 -7.40
CA ALA A 678 7.30 -18.49 -7.50
C ALA A 678 8.16 -18.50 -6.21
N HIS A 679 8.50 -19.71 -5.72
CA HIS A 679 9.38 -19.87 -4.56
C HIS A 679 10.80 -19.33 -4.84
N GLU A 680 11.46 -18.85 -3.78
CA GLU A 680 12.84 -18.32 -3.77
C GLU A 680 13.94 -19.31 -4.23
N ASP A 681 13.60 -20.54 -4.58
CA ASP A 681 14.58 -21.56 -4.96
C ASP A 681 14.94 -21.48 -6.45
N GLY A 682 15.67 -20.42 -6.81
CA GLY A 682 16.27 -20.27 -8.13
C GLY A 682 17.32 -19.17 -8.13
N ASP A 683 18.58 -19.58 -8.27
CA ASP A 683 19.76 -18.73 -8.52
C ASP A 683 19.60 -17.99 -9.86
N ASP A 684 18.70 -17.01 -9.90
CA ASP A 684 18.35 -16.26 -11.12
C ASP A 684 19.29 -15.07 -11.24
N THR A 685 20.49 -15.37 -11.74
CA THR A 685 21.61 -14.47 -12.02
C THR A 685 21.33 -13.41 -13.11
N PHE A 686 20.06 -13.15 -13.43
CA PHE A 686 19.63 -12.15 -14.41
C PHE A 686 18.27 -11.53 -14.06
N GLY A 687 18.23 -10.61 -13.10
CA GLY A 687 17.31 -9.45 -13.07
C GLY A 687 15.82 -9.66 -13.37
N ASN A 688 15.23 -10.82 -13.04
CA ASN A 688 13.84 -11.12 -13.40
C ASN A 688 13.02 -11.84 -12.32
N SER A 689 13.43 -11.80 -11.06
CA SER A 689 12.55 -12.19 -9.95
C SER A 689 11.65 -11.02 -9.56
N ARG A 690 10.61 -10.78 -10.37
CA ARG A 690 9.50 -9.90 -10.00
C ARG A 690 8.44 -10.77 -9.34
N TYR A 691 8.38 -10.80 -8.02
CA TYR A 691 7.38 -11.59 -7.30
C TYR A 691 5.98 -11.06 -7.62
N PHE A 692 5.22 -11.82 -8.41
CA PHE A 692 3.82 -11.55 -8.70
C PHE A 692 2.98 -12.71 -8.19
N SER A 693 2.28 -12.50 -7.07
CA SER A 693 1.08 -13.27 -6.83
C SER A 693 -0.06 -12.66 -7.67
N LEU A 694 -0.85 -13.51 -8.31
CA LEU A 694 -2.02 -13.14 -9.11
C LEU A 694 -3.34 -13.44 -8.36
N CYS A 695 -3.22 -13.71 -7.06
CA CYS A 695 -4.31 -13.87 -6.09
C CYS A 695 -3.90 -13.55 -4.65
N GLU A 696 -4.91 -13.28 -3.82
CA GLU A 696 -4.78 -12.86 -2.41
C GLU A 696 -4.07 -13.86 -1.49
N HIS A 697 -3.98 -15.13 -1.90
CA HIS A 697 -3.55 -16.26 -1.09
C HIS A 697 -2.49 -17.09 -1.80
#